data_AF-A0A838EN50-F1
#
_entry.id   AF-A0A838EN50-F1
#
_cell.length_a   1.000
_cell.length_b   1.000
_cell.length_c   1.000
_cell.angle_alpha   90.00
_cell.angle_beta   90.00
_cell.angle_gamma   90.00
#
_symmetry.space_group_name_H-M   'P 1'
#
loop_
_entity.id
_entity.type
_entity.pdbx_description
1 polymer ?
#
loop_
_entity_poly.entity_id
_entity_poly.type
_entity_poly.pdbx_seq_one_letter_code
_entity_poly.pdbx_strand_id
1 'polypeptide(L)'
;MIVQNRAGETIEADIEERGPLADRLLFWLLKHPYQRVCDLSFVFQISTSTIWRQLQTLIRQALLECIRSTNVTSSRHPDTLYYLTSQGIAHIADLVGGIDATRLAHMWKANETTYLRLLPRLQSYLSLHDAILRLIADAPRQLAYPGGYPATIRWHWQHDYVHPFERKKKRLTFRADGAVVFRRRPLRQAIQGDDTDAWYCLFWLVDPGFRGSEDLHLMRERLEHLLLWRESSERWSFYQSFPQLLIVAPTVHQRDLWVYCAQEAAAHLRVAPLKGACAMQMDGSPWRFLWHSLDGSGAATLQSLAIPLVPQAIPPGLLAPRPIEPGLGRRGKQSECKVIIGTFEARAKQLNVSEHHPKTTAEIALLSMQLSHRHRDLLRHIYALPLIAAQELATLLQRDHATQQRYLYDLHQLCCIETIETARGKRLVLTEVGLRLISFMLGVQLIHIAERDPSTHIWQQRGVRHMLHTTEHTAGIYTFLAQTQMQARKTGQGLLWWETTRSFRRYHLQGAWHNLMPDALFAYQAKEAQTEAWLEWDTGSMHLKPMTVKFEAYAQYVRSQHYRQEHIAPPKLLIVTPHHGREQSLRRVATPMLGALSLRVWTTTEPLLQVQGPLGSIWKPLQSSREMEEGGARSMWIEEG
;
A
#
# COMPACT_ATOMS: atom_id res chain seq x y z
N MET A 1 -28.38 -4.12 -37.85
CA MET A 1 -28.21 -2.87 -38.62
C MET A 1 -27.14 -2.06 -37.91
N ILE A 2 -25.92 -2.10 -38.44
CA ILE A 2 -24.77 -1.39 -37.86
C ILE A 2 -24.90 0.06 -38.30
N VAL A 3 -25.15 1.00 -37.40
CA VAL A 3 -24.97 2.42 -37.70
C VAL A 3 -23.47 2.70 -37.57
N GLN A 4 -22.71 2.21 -38.54
CA GLN A 4 -21.39 2.74 -38.81
C GLN A 4 -21.66 4.13 -39.41
N ASN A 5 -21.22 5.18 -38.72
CA ASN A 5 -21.00 6.43 -39.42
C ASN A 5 -20.05 6.12 -40.58
N ARG A 6 -20.23 6.75 -41.75
CA ARG A 6 -19.49 6.47 -43.00
C ARG A 6 -17.94 6.47 -42.86
N ALA A 7 -17.40 6.86 -41.71
CA ALA A 7 -15.98 6.88 -41.36
C ALA A 7 -15.48 5.68 -40.51
N GLY A 8 -16.33 4.72 -40.12
CA GLY A 8 -15.89 3.59 -39.28
C GLY A 8 -15.57 3.94 -37.82
N GLU A 9 -15.94 5.14 -37.35
CA GLU A 9 -15.83 5.53 -35.93
C GLU A 9 -16.87 4.76 -35.09
N THR A 10 -16.45 4.18 -33.96
CA THR A 10 -17.33 3.49 -33.02
C THR A 10 -18.22 4.47 -32.27
N ILE A 11 -19.50 4.12 -32.05
CA ILE A 11 -20.51 4.96 -31.37
C ILE A 11 -20.01 5.49 -30.00
N GLU A 12 -19.22 4.69 -29.28
CA GLU A 12 -18.64 5.10 -27.98
C GLU A 12 -17.71 6.31 -28.08
N ALA A 13 -16.86 6.36 -29.11
CA ALA A 13 -15.92 7.47 -29.31
C ALA A 13 -16.67 8.78 -29.59
N ASP A 14 -17.83 8.70 -30.25
CA ASP A 14 -18.64 9.86 -30.59
C ASP A 14 -19.34 10.44 -29.35
N ILE A 15 -19.86 9.59 -28.44
CA ILE A 15 -20.46 10.05 -27.18
C ILE A 15 -19.39 10.70 -26.29
N GLU A 16 -18.23 10.06 -26.10
CA GLU A 16 -17.17 10.58 -25.22
C GLU A 16 -16.58 11.91 -25.67
N GLU A 17 -16.37 12.07 -26.98
CA GLU A 17 -15.73 13.27 -27.53
C GLU A 17 -16.76 14.37 -27.88
N ARG A 18 -17.94 14.00 -28.41
CA ARG A 18 -18.88 14.95 -29.04
C ARG A 18 -20.28 14.99 -28.42
N GLY A 19 -20.61 14.08 -27.51
CA GLY A 19 -21.90 14.06 -26.84
C GLY A 19 -22.17 15.31 -25.96
N PRO A 20 -23.44 15.54 -25.58
CA PRO A 20 -23.77 16.51 -24.53
C PRO A 20 -22.94 16.27 -23.26
N LEU A 21 -22.59 17.34 -22.54
CA LEU A 21 -21.77 17.22 -21.32
C LEU A 21 -22.39 16.27 -20.27
N ALA A 22 -23.71 16.24 -20.17
CA ALA A 22 -24.44 15.33 -19.29
C ALA A 22 -24.07 13.86 -19.56
N ASP A 23 -24.20 13.46 -20.82
CA ASP A 23 -23.99 12.10 -21.30
C ASP A 23 -22.52 11.70 -21.16
N ARG A 24 -21.62 12.64 -21.48
CA ARG A 24 -20.17 12.49 -21.28
C ARG A 24 -19.80 12.26 -19.81
N LEU A 25 -20.40 13.01 -18.88
CA LEU A 25 -20.19 12.83 -17.44
C LEU A 25 -20.69 11.47 -16.97
N LEU A 26 -21.88 11.05 -17.41
CA LEU A 26 -22.45 9.76 -17.06
C LEU A 26 -21.58 8.61 -17.58
N PHE A 27 -21.18 8.68 -18.85
CA PHE A 27 -20.30 7.67 -19.45
C PHE A 27 -18.94 7.62 -18.76
N TRP A 28 -18.37 8.76 -18.35
CA TRP A 28 -17.14 8.77 -17.54
C TRP A 28 -17.31 8.10 -16.19
N LEU A 29 -18.39 8.42 -15.47
CA LEU A 29 -18.68 7.85 -14.15
C LEU A 29 -19.04 6.35 -14.20
N LEU A 30 -19.44 5.83 -15.36
CA LEU A 30 -19.57 4.39 -15.60
C LEU A 30 -18.21 3.68 -15.51
N LYS A 31 -17.17 4.30 -16.03
CA LYS A 31 -15.80 3.75 -16.08
C LYS A 31 -15.02 4.04 -14.80
N HIS A 32 -15.24 5.24 -14.25
CA HIS A 32 -14.49 5.82 -13.15
C HIS A 32 -15.48 6.29 -12.08
N PRO A 33 -15.95 5.41 -11.17
CA PRO A 33 -16.80 5.86 -10.07
C PRO A 33 -16.02 6.72 -9.07
N TYR A 34 -16.74 7.38 -8.17
CA TYR A 34 -16.19 8.16 -7.05
C TYR A 34 -15.24 9.29 -7.46
N GLN A 35 -15.60 10.04 -8.50
CA GLN A 35 -14.81 11.19 -8.98
C GLN A 35 -15.18 12.46 -8.21
N ARG A 36 -14.22 13.37 -8.02
CA ARG A 36 -14.47 14.72 -7.49
C ARG A 36 -14.83 15.68 -8.62
N VAL A 37 -15.40 16.83 -8.25
CA VAL A 37 -15.69 17.92 -9.21
C VAL A 37 -14.40 18.43 -9.89
N CYS A 38 -13.30 18.54 -9.14
CA CYS A 38 -12.01 18.98 -9.69
C CYS A 38 -11.43 17.97 -10.69
N ASP A 39 -11.60 16.67 -10.43
CA ASP A 39 -11.16 15.61 -11.35
C ASP A 39 -11.92 15.72 -12.68
N LEU A 40 -13.26 15.80 -12.61
CA LEU A 40 -14.10 15.93 -13.80
C LEU A 40 -13.81 17.23 -14.55
N SER A 41 -13.58 18.34 -13.83
CA SER A 41 -13.18 19.61 -14.44
C SER A 41 -11.88 19.49 -15.24
N PHE A 42 -10.88 18.80 -14.68
CA PHE A 42 -9.61 18.52 -15.36
C PHE A 42 -9.81 17.64 -16.60
N VAL A 43 -10.56 16.54 -16.48
CA VAL A 43 -10.79 15.59 -17.58
C VAL A 43 -11.51 16.25 -18.75
N PHE A 44 -12.56 17.01 -18.47
CA PHE A 44 -13.39 17.63 -19.51
C PHE A 44 -12.87 18.99 -19.97
N GLN A 45 -11.87 19.57 -19.29
CA GLN A 45 -11.37 20.93 -19.53
C GLN A 45 -12.50 21.98 -19.46
N ILE A 46 -13.40 21.80 -18.48
CA ILE A 46 -14.56 22.66 -18.23
C ILE A 46 -14.46 23.19 -16.81
N SER A 47 -14.93 24.41 -16.56
CA SER A 47 -14.89 25.01 -15.22
C SER A 47 -15.63 24.16 -14.17
N THR A 48 -15.09 24.12 -12.96
CA THR A 48 -15.67 23.41 -11.81
C THR A 48 -17.12 23.80 -11.53
N SER A 49 -17.47 25.07 -11.73
CA SER A 49 -18.84 25.60 -11.54
C SER A 49 -19.85 25.00 -12.53
N THR A 50 -19.46 24.85 -13.79
CA THR A 50 -20.32 24.25 -14.83
C THR A 50 -20.49 22.75 -14.57
N ILE A 51 -19.40 22.05 -14.24
CA ILE A 51 -19.45 20.63 -13.86
C ILE A 51 -20.36 20.43 -12.66
N TRP A 52 -20.19 21.23 -11.60
CA TRP A 52 -21.03 21.14 -10.41
C TRP A 52 -22.51 21.34 -10.72
N ARG A 53 -22.87 22.37 -11.51
CA ARG A 53 -24.26 22.62 -11.91
C ARG A 53 -24.85 21.43 -12.66
N GLN A 54 -24.07 20.83 -13.56
CA GLN A 54 -24.52 19.66 -14.31
C GLN A 54 -24.71 18.44 -13.41
N LEU A 55 -23.79 18.19 -12.49
CA LEU A 55 -23.91 17.11 -11.50
C LEU A 55 -25.15 17.28 -10.62
N GLN A 56 -25.48 18.50 -10.18
CA GLN A 56 -26.71 18.77 -9.42
C GLN A 56 -27.98 18.46 -10.23
N THR A 57 -27.99 18.78 -11.52
CA THR A 57 -29.09 18.41 -12.41
C THR A 57 -29.23 16.90 -12.54
N LEU A 58 -28.13 16.18 -12.75
CA LEU A 58 -28.13 14.72 -12.85
C LEU A 58 -28.55 14.02 -11.54
N ILE A 59 -28.19 14.59 -10.37
CA ILE A 59 -28.66 14.11 -9.06
C ILE A 59 -30.18 14.31 -8.92
N ARG A 60 -30.71 15.48 -9.31
CA ARG A 60 -32.18 15.72 -9.29
C ARG A 60 -32.96 14.78 -10.19
N GLN A 61 -32.32 14.31 -11.26
CA GLN A 61 -32.87 13.29 -12.17
C GLN A 61 -32.66 11.85 -11.67
N ALA A 62 -32.09 11.67 -10.48
CA ALA A 62 -31.74 10.37 -9.89
C ALA A 62 -30.81 9.50 -10.75
N LEU A 63 -30.06 10.11 -11.68
CA LEU A 63 -29.05 9.42 -12.49
C LEU A 63 -27.72 9.25 -11.75
N LEU A 64 -27.46 10.15 -10.80
CA LEU A 64 -26.27 10.16 -9.95
C LEU A 64 -26.64 10.16 -8.48
N GLU A 65 -25.76 9.57 -7.68
CA GLU A 65 -25.69 9.75 -6.25
C GLU A 65 -24.29 10.23 -5.86
N CYS A 66 -24.13 10.65 -4.61
CA CYS A 66 -22.83 11.05 -4.09
C CYS A 66 -22.62 10.58 -2.65
N ILE A 67 -21.35 10.43 -2.29
CA ILE A 67 -20.90 10.26 -0.91
C ILE A 67 -19.99 11.43 -0.54
N ARG A 68 -20.10 11.90 0.70
CA ARG A 68 -19.25 12.90 1.31
C ARG A 68 -18.15 12.17 2.04
N SER A 69 -16.95 12.34 1.53
CA SER A 69 -15.78 11.74 2.11
C SER A 69 -15.22 12.64 3.22
N THR A 70 -15.77 12.52 4.43
CA THR A 70 -15.07 13.00 5.64
C THR A 70 -13.82 12.18 5.95
N ASN A 71 -13.59 11.10 5.20
CA ASN A 71 -12.71 10.01 5.57
C ASN A 71 -11.44 9.91 4.72
N VAL A 72 -11.35 10.66 3.61
CA VAL A 72 -10.23 10.49 2.65
C VAL A 72 -9.20 11.61 2.76
N THR A 73 -9.62 12.87 2.89
CA THR A 73 -8.71 14.01 2.92
C THR A 73 -8.77 14.69 4.29
N SER A 74 -7.61 15.16 4.77
CA SER A 74 -7.52 16.01 5.97
C SER A 74 -7.96 17.46 5.66
N SER A 75 -8.52 17.71 4.48
CA SER A 75 -9.00 19.03 4.08
C SER A 75 -10.15 19.46 4.97
N ARG A 76 -10.25 20.77 5.20
CA ARG A 76 -11.36 21.37 5.99
C ARG A 76 -12.74 21.12 5.36
N HIS A 77 -12.79 20.78 4.08
CA HIS A 77 -14.02 20.50 3.35
C HIS A 77 -13.99 19.07 2.82
N PRO A 78 -14.97 18.22 3.21
CA PRO A 78 -15.04 16.85 2.71
C PRO A 78 -15.32 16.87 1.21
N ASP A 79 -14.53 16.10 0.47
CA ASP A 79 -14.76 15.94 -0.95
C ASP A 79 -16.07 15.20 -1.20
N THR A 80 -16.85 15.67 -2.18
CA THR A 80 -18.04 14.95 -2.66
C THR A 80 -17.63 14.06 -3.83
N LEU A 81 -17.91 12.77 -3.72
CA LEU A 81 -17.56 11.75 -4.70
C LEU A 81 -18.83 11.24 -5.38
N TYR A 82 -18.88 11.30 -6.70
CA TYR A 82 -20.07 10.99 -7.49
C TYR A 82 -19.99 9.58 -8.07
N TYR A 83 -21.12 8.88 -8.16
CA TYR A 83 -21.24 7.57 -8.80
C TYR A 83 -22.61 7.41 -9.46
N LEU A 84 -22.70 6.50 -10.44
CA LEU A 84 -23.95 6.22 -11.15
C LEU A 84 -24.94 5.45 -10.28
N THR A 85 -26.23 5.77 -10.41
CA THR A 85 -27.33 4.92 -9.91
C THR A 85 -27.67 3.83 -10.94
N SER A 86 -28.56 2.90 -10.57
CA SER A 86 -29.15 1.95 -11.54
C SER A 86 -29.83 2.67 -12.72
N GLN A 87 -30.48 3.82 -12.47
CA GLN A 87 -31.12 4.62 -13.52
C GLN A 87 -30.09 5.31 -14.43
N GLY A 88 -29.00 5.83 -13.85
CA GLY A 88 -27.89 6.37 -14.62
C GLY A 88 -27.27 5.35 -15.58
N ILE A 89 -27.07 4.11 -15.12
CA ILE A 89 -26.56 3.02 -15.96
C ILE A 89 -27.56 2.66 -17.07
N ALA A 90 -28.86 2.54 -16.75
CA ALA A 90 -29.89 2.26 -17.74
C ALA A 90 -29.95 3.35 -18.82
N HIS A 91 -29.86 4.61 -18.41
CA HIS A 91 -29.81 5.75 -19.33
C HIS A 91 -28.63 5.65 -20.31
N ILE A 92 -27.43 5.34 -19.81
CA ILE A 92 -26.27 5.14 -20.70
C ILE A 92 -26.49 3.94 -21.63
N ALA A 93 -27.07 2.85 -21.11
CA ALA A 93 -27.32 1.65 -21.89
C ALA A 93 -28.28 1.91 -23.07
N ASP A 94 -29.27 2.79 -22.87
CA ASP A 94 -30.12 3.30 -23.95
C ASP A 94 -29.33 4.15 -24.94
N LEU A 95 -28.48 5.08 -24.48
CA LEU A 95 -27.63 5.93 -25.33
C LEU A 95 -26.67 5.14 -26.24
N VAL A 96 -26.11 4.02 -25.76
CA VAL A 96 -25.18 3.18 -26.54
C VAL A 96 -25.89 2.13 -27.41
N GLY A 97 -27.16 2.34 -27.74
CA GLY A 97 -27.92 1.49 -28.66
C GLY A 97 -28.82 0.45 -27.98
N GLY A 98 -29.34 0.75 -26.79
CA GLY A 98 -30.34 -0.08 -26.10
C GLY A 98 -29.80 -1.39 -25.54
N ILE A 99 -28.57 -1.38 -25.04
CA ILE A 99 -27.94 -2.54 -24.39
C ILE A 99 -28.64 -2.81 -23.06
N ASP A 100 -28.65 -4.06 -22.61
CA ASP A 100 -29.09 -4.36 -21.25
C ASP A 100 -28.19 -3.68 -20.19
N ALA A 101 -28.80 -2.94 -19.27
CA ALA A 101 -28.10 -2.17 -18.25
C ALA A 101 -27.23 -3.05 -17.33
N THR A 102 -27.69 -4.27 -17.00
CA THR A 102 -26.93 -5.21 -16.15
C THR A 102 -25.69 -5.70 -16.88
N ARG A 103 -25.83 -6.03 -18.18
CA ARG A 103 -24.70 -6.40 -19.04
C ARG A 103 -23.68 -5.27 -19.17
N LEU A 104 -24.16 -4.03 -19.39
CA LEU A 104 -23.30 -2.85 -19.46
C LEU A 104 -22.54 -2.65 -18.13
N ALA A 105 -23.24 -2.72 -17.01
CA ALA A 105 -22.64 -2.64 -15.68
C ALA A 105 -21.60 -3.74 -15.42
N HIS A 106 -21.86 -4.98 -15.85
CA HIS A 106 -20.89 -6.06 -15.70
C HIS A 106 -19.64 -5.82 -16.54
N MET A 107 -19.81 -5.39 -17.79
CA MET A 107 -18.72 -5.08 -18.72
C MET A 107 -17.78 -4.01 -18.17
N TRP A 108 -18.34 -2.96 -17.55
CA TRP A 108 -17.59 -1.85 -16.96
C TRP A 108 -17.29 -2.02 -15.47
N LYS A 109 -17.65 -3.17 -14.88
CA LYS A 109 -17.58 -3.43 -13.43
C LYS A 109 -18.34 -2.38 -12.59
N ALA A 110 -19.30 -1.66 -13.16
CA ALA A 110 -20.13 -0.65 -12.51
C ALA A 110 -21.34 -1.27 -11.79
N ASN A 111 -21.08 -2.15 -10.82
CA ASN A 111 -22.11 -2.81 -10.03
C ASN A 111 -21.90 -2.56 -8.52
N GLU A 112 -22.96 -2.82 -7.74
CA GLU A 112 -23.00 -2.66 -6.29
C GLU A 112 -21.76 -3.27 -5.60
N THR A 113 -21.43 -4.52 -5.92
CA THR A 113 -20.32 -5.25 -5.29
C THR A 113 -18.97 -4.58 -5.54
N THR A 114 -18.70 -4.14 -6.78
CA THR A 114 -17.47 -3.41 -7.10
C THR A 114 -17.42 -2.07 -6.36
N TYR A 115 -18.51 -1.31 -6.36
CA TYR A 115 -18.60 0.00 -5.71
C TYR A 115 -18.33 -0.12 -4.21
N LEU A 116 -18.99 -1.06 -3.53
CA LEU A 116 -18.76 -1.36 -2.13
C LEU A 116 -17.31 -1.78 -1.85
N ARG A 117 -16.70 -2.60 -2.72
CA ARG A 117 -15.29 -3.01 -2.56
C ARG A 117 -14.31 -1.82 -2.61
N LEU A 118 -14.66 -0.74 -3.31
CA LEU A 118 -13.83 0.45 -3.41
C LEU A 118 -13.94 1.37 -2.18
N LEU A 119 -15.07 1.33 -1.45
CA LEU A 119 -15.31 2.25 -0.32
C LEU A 119 -14.21 2.22 0.77
N PRO A 120 -13.76 1.05 1.26
CA PRO A 120 -12.67 1.01 2.23
C PRO A 120 -11.31 1.48 1.66
N ARG A 121 -11.16 1.44 0.34
CA ARG A 121 -9.91 1.77 -0.40
C ARG A 121 -9.90 3.19 -0.95
N LEU A 122 -10.95 4.00 -0.73
CA LEU A 122 -11.09 5.33 -1.32
C LEU A 122 -9.87 6.23 -1.07
N GLN A 123 -9.17 6.10 0.07
CA GLN A 123 -7.98 6.90 0.35
C GLN A 123 -6.83 6.60 -0.62
N SER A 124 -6.47 5.32 -0.77
CA SER A 124 -5.45 4.88 -1.71
C SER A 124 -5.88 5.13 -3.16
N TYR A 125 -7.17 4.97 -3.45
CA TYR A 125 -7.75 5.21 -4.76
C TYR A 125 -7.68 6.69 -5.17
N LEU A 126 -8.05 7.62 -4.28
CA LEU A 126 -7.95 9.05 -4.56
C LEU A 126 -6.49 9.52 -4.64
N SER A 127 -5.61 8.94 -3.83
CA SER A 127 -4.16 9.18 -3.93
C SER A 127 -3.61 8.73 -5.30
N LEU A 128 -4.02 7.55 -5.78
CA LEU A 128 -3.68 7.07 -7.12
C LEU A 128 -4.21 8.02 -8.20
N HIS A 129 -5.47 8.46 -8.05
CA HIS A 129 -6.11 9.34 -8.99
C HIS A 129 -5.39 10.69 -9.07
N ASP A 130 -5.05 11.30 -7.94
CA ASP A 130 -4.26 12.53 -7.87
C ASP A 130 -2.91 12.38 -8.57
N ALA A 131 -2.21 11.26 -8.34
CA ALA A 131 -0.96 10.99 -9.04
C ALA A 131 -1.17 10.88 -10.56
N ILE A 132 -2.16 10.11 -11.02
CA ILE A 132 -2.43 9.90 -12.44
C ILE A 132 -2.86 11.19 -13.15
N LEU A 133 -3.75 12.02 -12.57
CA LEU A 133 -4.14 13.28 -13.20
C LEU A 133 -2.96 14.24 -13.32
N ARG A 134 -2.11 14.33 -12.29
CA ARG A 134 -0.91 15.18 -12.33
C ARG A 134 0.14 14.65 -13.31
N LEU A 135 0.26 13.33 -13.45
CA LEU A 135 1.07 12.70 -14.49
C LEU A 135 0.59 13.11 -15.89
N ILE A 136 -0.72 13.00 -16.13
CA ILE A 136 -1.36 13.35 -17.40
C ILE A 136 -1.19 14.85 -17.71
N ALA A 137 -1.39 15.72 -16.72
CA ALA A 137 -1.29 17.17 -16.86
C ALA A 137 0.06 17.62 -17.43
N ASP A 138 1.14 17.00 -16.97
CA ASP A 138 2.50 17.33 -17.37
C ASP A 138 3.02 16.51 -18.56
N ALA A 139 2.33 15.43 -18.95
CA ALA A 139 2.77 14.52 -20.01
C ALA A 139 3.07 15.22 -21.35
N PRO A 140 2.28 16.20 -21.85
CA PRO A 140 2.59 16.92 -23.10
C PRO A 140 3.97 17.59 -23.11
N ARG A 141 4.40 18.12 -21.96
CA ARG A 141 5.71 18.78 -21.81
C ARG A 141 6.82 17.74 -21.65
N GLN A 142 6.57 16.70 -20.87
CA GLN A 142 7.58 15.70 -20.50
C GLN A 142 7.84 14.68 -21.63
N LEU A 143 6.86 14.49 -22.50
CA LEU A 143 6.94 13.64 -23.68
C LEU A 143 7.06 14.44 -24.98
N ALA A 144 7.44 15.71 -24.91
CA ALA A 144 7.67 16.57 -26.08
C ALA A 144 8.68 15.93 -27.05
N TYR A 145 8.57 16.27 -28.34
CA TYR A 145 9.50 15.79 -29.35
C TYR A 145 10.88 16.46 -29.19
N PRO A 146 11.97 15.86 -29.71
CA PRO A 146 13.28 16.50 -29.76
C PRO A 146 13.17 17.93 -30.31
N GLY A 147 13.82 18.89 -29.65
CA GLY A 147 13.66 20.32 -29.95
C GLY A 147 12.54 21.03 -29.16
N GLY A 148 11.85 20.32 -28.25
CA GLY A 148 10.86 20.91 -27.35
C GLY A 148 9.48 21.15 -27.99
N TYR A 149 9.22 20.55 -29.16
CA TYR A 149 7.93 20.69 -29.83
C TYR A 149 6.84 20.01 -28.99
N PRO A 150 5.72 20.71 -28.73
CA PRO A 150 4.64 20.17 -27.90
C PRO A 150 4.02 18.94 -28.57
N ALA A 151 3.79 17.91 -27.77
CA ALA A 151 3.09 16.72 -28.22
C ALA A 151 1.61 16.76 -27.83
N THR A 152 0.75 16.28 -28.72
CA THR A 152 -0.65 16.01 -28.38
C THR A 152 -0.72 14.64 -27.71
N ILE A 153 -1.17 14.61 -26.46
CA ILE A 153 -1.32 13.38 -25.69
C ILE A 153 -2.80 13.03 -25.61
N ARG A 154 -3.18 11.90 -26.21
CA ARG A 154 -4.42 11.20 -25.86
C ARG A 154 -4.10 10.19 -24.78
N TRP A 155 -5.02 9.99 -23.85
CA TRP A 155 -4.78 9.09 -22.73
C TRP A 155 -6.04 8.27 -22.42
N HIS A 156 -5.80 7.10 -21.86
CA HIS A 156 -6.82 6.25 -21.29
C HIS A 156 -6.26 5.63 -20.00
N TRP A 157 -7.13 5.29 -19.07
CA TRP A 157 -6.70 4.56 -17.89
C TRP A 157 -7.79 3.66 -17.38
N GLN A 158 -7.40 2.64 -16.61
CA GLN A 158 -8.30 1.70 -15.98
C GLN A 158 -7.89 1.48 -14.53
N HIS A 159 -8.88 1.50 -13.64
CA HIS A 159 -8.69 1.15 -12.22
C HIS A 159 -8.80 -0.34 -11.99
N ASP A 160 -8.13 -0.82 -10.94
CA ASP A 160 -8.17 -2.22 -10.52
C ASP A 160 -8.02 -3.13 -11.75
N TYR A 161 -6.95 -2.90 -12.53
CA TYR A 161 -6.66 -3.67 -13.72
C TYR A 161 -6.37 -5.11 -13.29
N VAL A 162 -7.14 -6.04 -13.82
CA VAL A 162 -7.02 -7.47 -13.50
C VAL A 162 -6.90 -8.23 -14.80
N HIS A 163 -5.82 -8.99 -14.93
CA HIS A 163 -5.58 -9.80 -16.11
C HIS A 163 -5.37 -11.27 -15.73
N PRO A 164 -6.31 -12.16 -16.09
CA PRO A 164 -6.11 -13.60 -15.97
C PRO A 164 -5.20 -14.10 -17.10
N PHE A 165 -4.25 -14.96 -16.76
CA PHE A 165 -3.35 -15.58 -17.74
C PHE A 165 -3.07 -17.04 -17.36
N GLU A 166 -2.55 -17.83 -18.29
CA GLU A 166 -2.20 -19.23 -18.05
C GLU A 166 -0.67 -19.41 -18.07
N ARG A 167 -0.15 -20.16 -17.10
CA ARG A 167 1.25 -20.59 -17.10
C ARG A 167 1.33 -22.02 -16.60
N LYS A 168 1.95 -22.91 -17.39
CA LYS A 168 2.09 -24.34 -17.05
C LYS A 168 0.73 -24.97 -16.65
N LYS A 169 -0.34 -24.71 -17.41
CA LYS A 169 -1.70 -25.19 -17.14
C LYS A 169 -2.37 -24.66 -15.85
N LYS A 170 -1.74 -23.71 -15.15
CA LYS A 170 -2.33 -23.03 -14.00
C LYS A 170 -2.86 -21.67 -14.44
N ARG A 171 -4.12 -21.40 -14.12
CA ARG A 171 -4.71 -20.07 -14.28
C ARG A 171 -4.26 -19.18 -13.14
N LEU A 172 -3.51 -18.15 -13.49
CA LEU A 172 -3.02 -17.13 -12.57
C LEU A 172 -3.73 -15.81 -12.85
N THR A 173 -3.54 -14.82 -11.97
CA THR A 173 -4.12 -13.50 -12.15
C THR A 173 -3.15 -12.45 -11.63
N PHE A 174 -2.80 -11.51 -12.49
CA PHE A 174 -2.09 -10.30 -12.10
C PHE A 174 -3.09 -9.18 -11.79
N ARG A 175 -2.75 -8.31 -10.83
CA ARG A 175 -3.55 -7.14 -10.43
C ARG A 175 -2.67 -5.90 -10.31
N ALA A 176 -3.07 -4.83 -11.00
CA ALA A 176 -2.57 -3.47 -10.79
C ALA A 176 -3.69 -2.60 -10.19
N ASP A 177 -3.32 -1.62 -9.35
CA ASP A 177 -4.29 -0.67 -8.80
C ASP A 177 -4.76 0.33 -9.88
N GLY A 178 -3.89 0.60 -10.86
CA GLY A 178 -4.23 1.33 -12.08
C GLY A 178 -3.37 0.91 -13.27
N ALA A 179 -3.84 1.24 -14.46
CA ALA A 179 -3.07 1.13 -15.70
C ALA A 179 -3.37 2.36 -16.56
N VAL A 180 -2.33 3.04 -17.04
CA VAL A 180 -2.44 4.27 -17.83
C VAL A 180 -1.79 4.04 -19.18
N VAL A 181 -2.48 4.41 -20.25
CA VAL A 181 -1.99 4.39 -21.63
C VAL A 181 -1.94 5.82 -22.16
N PHE A 182 -0.80 6.21 -22.72
CA PHE A 182 -0.65 7.43 -23.50
C PHE A 182 -0.47 7.09 -24.98
N ARG A 183 -1.10 7.89 -25.83
CA ARG A 183 -0.85 7.96 -27.27
C ARG A 183 -0.33 9.35 -27.57
N ARG A 184 0.95 9.43 -27.94
CA ARG A 184 1.63 10.66 -28.30
C ARG A 184 1.55 10.86 -29.81
N ARG A 185 1.09 12.05 -30.22
CA ARG A 185 1.03 12.50 -31.61
C ARG A 185 1.74 13.85 -31.81
N PRO A 186 2.32 14.10 -32.99
CA PRO A 186 2.85 15.43 -33.30
C PRO A 186 1.70 16.43 -33.49
N LEU A 187 1.86 17.67 -33.01
CA LEU A 187 0.81 18.73 -33.08
C LEU A 187 0.63 19.28 -34.51
N ARG A 188 1.66 19.19 -35.35
CA ARG A 188 1.65 19.55 -36.78
C ARG A 188 2.31 18.41 -37.55
N GLN A 189 1.91 18.18 -38.81
CA GLN A 189 2.62 17.34 -39.78
C GLN A 189 4.00 17.94 -40.07
N ALA A 190 4.87 17.95 -39.06
CA ALA A 190 6.21 18.43 -39.15
C ALA A 190 6.98 17.43 -40.00
N ILE A 191 7.08 17.76 -41.29
CA ILE A 191 8.16 17.41 -42.20
C ILE A 191 8.39 15.90 -42.32
N GLN A 192 7.70 15.31 -43.30
CA GLN A 192 8.02 14.06 -44.03
C GLN A 192 9.16 13.22 -43.42
N GLY A 193 8.84 12.27 -42.54
CA GLY A 193 9.83 11.27 -42.14
C GLY A 193 9.41 10.31 -41.03
N ASP A 194 8.75 10.81 -39.97
CA ASP A 194 8.47 9.98 -38.79
C ASP A 194 7.10 10.32 -38.17
N ASP A 195 6.03 9.97 -38.89
CA ASP A 195 4.63 10.19 -38.48
C ASP A 195 4.08 9.05 -37.62
N THR A 196 4.96 8.34 -36.89
CA THR A 196 4.54 7.17 -36.11
C THR A 196 4.05 7.58 -34.72
N ASP A 197 2.80 7.24 -34.43
CA ASP A 197 2.23 7.37 -33.09
C ASP A 197 3.06 6.57 -32.08
N ALA A 198 3.53 7.24 -31.04
CA ALA A 198 4.23 6.57 -29.94
C ALA A 198 3.23 6.24 -28.82
N TRP A 199 3.23 4.99 -28.38
CA TRP A 199 2.38 4.53 -27.28
C TRP A 199 3.20 4.34 -26.02
N TYR A 200 2.61 4.61 -24.86
CA TYR A 200 3.25 4.34 -23.58
C TYR A 200 2.22 3.66 -22.69
N CYS A 201 2.63 2.66 -21.91
CA CYS A 201 1.76 2.01 -20.93
C CYS A 201 2.50 1.90 -19.59
N LEU A 202 1.82 2.33 -18.52
CA LEU A 202 2.34 2.33 -17.16
C LEU A 202 1.34 1.59 -16.26
N PHE A 203 1.79 0.55 -15.59
CA PHE A 203 1.05 -0.05 -14.47
C PHE A 203 1.34 0.72 -13.19
N TRP A 204 0.33 0.82 -12.33
CA TRP A 204 0.42 1.49 -11.05
C TRP A 204 0.08 0.52 -9.93
N LEU A 205 0.95 0.50 -8.92
CA LEU A 205 0.64 -0.05 -7.60
C LEU A 205 0.70 1.08 -6.58
N VAL A 206 -0.27 1.10 -5.68
CA VAL A 206 -0.23 1.99 -4.53
C VAL A 206 -0.09 1.14 -3.29
N ASP A 207 0.89 1.48 -2.46
CA ASP A 207 0.99 0.88 -1.14
C ASP A 207 -0.20 1.36 -0.28
N PRO A 208 -1.10 0.46 0.15
CA PRO A 208 -2.25 0.82 0.98
C PRO A 208 -1.89 1.14 2.45
N GLY A 209 -0.59 1.12 2.79
CA GLY A 209 -0.06 1.27 4.13
C GLY A 209 0.29 -0.08 4.76
N PHE A 210 0.94 -0.97 4.01
CA PHE A 210 1.41 -2.28 4.47
C PHE A 210 2.37 -2.17 5.67
N ARG A 211 1.99 -2.74 6.81
CA ARG A 211 2.70 -2.68 8.10
C ARG A 211 2.68 -3.98 8.92
N GLY A 212 1.90 -4.98 8.55
CA GLY A 212 1.81 -6.27 9.25
C GLY A 212 2.88 -7.27 8.86
N SER A 213 3.02 -8.35 9.64
CA SER A 213 4.05 -9.39 9.48
C SER A 213 4.08 -10.00 8.07
N GLU A 214 2.91 -10.22 7.48
CA GLU A 214 2.74 -10.91 6.20
C GLU A 214 2.92 -9.99 4.99
N ASP A 215 3.06 -8.69 5.20
CA ASP A 215 2.93 -7.75 4.10
C ASP A 215 4.10 -7.80 3.12
N LEU A 216 5.31 -8.12 3.57
CA LEU A 216 6.45 -8.32 2.66
C LEU A 216 6.20 -9.50 1.72
N HIS A 217 5.58 -10.57 2.21
CA HIS A 217 5.19 -11.70 1.38
C HIS A 217 4.14 -11.29 0.35
N LEU A 218 3.13 -10.50 0.74
CA LEU A 218 2.10 -9.99 -0.17
C LEU A 218 2.65 -9.03 -1.22
N MET A 219 3.54 -8.13 -0.82
CA MET A 219 4.26 -7.24 -1.74
C MET A 219 5.02 -8.06 -2.78
N ARG A 220 5.79 -9.05 -2.34
CA ARG A 220 6.53 -9.96 -3.23
C ARG A 220 5.61 -10.77 -4.13
N GLU A 221 4.54 -11.37 -3.61
CA GLU A 221 3.57 -12.18 -4.36
C GLU A 221 2.92 -11.35 -5.49
N ARG A 222 2.55 -10.09 -5.23
CA ARG A 222 2.00 -9.18 -6.25
C ARG A 222 2.99 -8.96 -7.40
N LEU A 223 4.28 -8.79 -7.08
CA LEU A 223 5.34 -8.58 -8.07
C LEU A 223 5.68 -9.87 -8.82
N GLU A 224 5.68 -11.02 -8.11
CA GLU A 224 5.85 -12.33 -8.72
C GLU A 224 4.76 -12.61 -9.75
N HIS A 225 3.49 -12.35 -9.46
CA HIS A 225 2.42 -12.54 -10.45
C HIS A 225 2.60 -11.69 -11.71
N LEU A 226 3.14 -10.47 -11.58
CA LEU A 226 3.45 -9.62 -12.72
C LEU A 226 4.64 -10.15 -13.54
N LEU A 227 5.72 -10.55 -12.87
CA LEU A 227 6.85 -11.23 -13.50
C LEU A 227 6.38 -12.50 -14.20
N LEU A 228 5.56 -13.32 -13.55
CA LEU A 228 5.07 -14.56 -14.13
C LEU A 228 4.25 -14.33 -15.41
N TRP A 229 3.53 -13.21 -15.51
CA TRP A 229 2.80 -12.81 -16.71
C TRP A 229 3.72 -12.29 -17.82
N ARG A 230 4.74 -11.47 -17.51
CA ARG A 230 5.77 -11.07 -18.48
C ARG A 230 6.46 -12.28 -19.11
N GLU A 231 6.73 -13.29 -18.30
CA GLU A 231 7.36 -14.56 -18.69
C GLU A 231 6.38 -15.58 -19.30
N SER A 232 5.11 -15.21 -19.51
CA SER A 232 4.11 -16.09 -20.13
C SER A 232 4.22 -16.06 -21.65
N SER A 233 3.66 -17.10 -22.32
CA SER A 233 3.62 -17.17 -23.78
C SER A 233 2.88 -15.98 -24.41
N GLU A 234 1.90 -15.40 -23.70
CA GLU A 234 1.16 -14.21 -24.13
C GLU A 234 2.08 -12.98 -24.30
N ARG A 235 3.16 -12.90 -23.53
CA ARG A 235 4.02 -11.71 -23.45
C ARG A 235 5.43 -11.89 -23.98
N TRP A 236 5.83 -13.12 -24.30
CA TRP A 236 7.18 -13.42 -24.76
C TRP A 236 7.58 -12.61 -26.01
N SER A 237 6.68 -12.44 -26.98
CA SER A 237 6.92 -11.63 -28.19
C SER A 237 7.09 -10.13 -27.92
N PHE A 238 6.67 -9.67 -26.74
CA PHE A 238 6.72 -8.26 -26.32
C PHE A 238 7.58 -8.07 -25.07
N TYR A 239 8.51 -8.99 -24.79
CA TYR A 239 9.30 -9.02 -23.56
C TYR A 239 10.01 -7.68 -23.27
N GLN A 240 10.67 -7.12 -24.29
CA GLN A 240 11.40 -5.85 -24.16
C GLN A 240 10.50 -4.63 -24.07
N SER A 241 9.28 -4.76 -24.60
CA SER A 241 8.22 -3.75 -24.64
C SER A 241 7.14 -4.05 -23.59
N PHE A 242 7.50 -4.72 -22.49
CA PHE A 242 6.58 -4.93 -21.39
C PHE A 242 6.29 -3.59 -20.69
N PRO A 243 5.03 -3.28 -20.33
CA PRO A 243 4.70 -2.03 -19.66
C PRO A 243 5.50 -1.83 -18.37
N GLN A 244 5.86 -0.57 -18.11
CA GLN A 244 6.63 -0.24 -16.91
C GLN A 244 5.75 -0.29 -15.67
N LEU A 245 6.34 -0.65 -14.54
CA LEU A 245 5.67 -0.63 -13.24
C LEU A 245 6.05 0.61 -12.44
N LEU A 246 5.06 1.39 -12.00
CA LEU A 246 5.24 2.49 -11.07
C LEU A 246 4.59 2.13 -9.74
N ILE A 247 5.33 2.31 -8.66
CA ILE A 247 4.86 2.03 -7.30
C ILE A 247 4.94 3.32 -6.49
N VAL A 248 3.83 3.70 -5.85
CA VAL A 248 3.79 4.85 -4.95
C VAL A 248 3.63 4.36 -3.52
N ALA A 249 4.56 4.71 -2.65
CA ALA A 249 4.58 4.36 -1.25
C ALA A 249 4.38 5.60 -0.35
N PRO A 250 3.71 5.50 0.81
CA PRO A 250 3.48 6.63 1.71
C PRO A 250 4.74 7.12 2.43
N THR A 251 5.80 6.31 2.52
CA THR A 251 7.06 6.66 3.20
C THR A 251 8.27 6.20 2.41
N VAL A 252 9.43 6.83 2.67
CA VAL A 252 10.73 6.41 2.14
C VAL A 252 11.02 4.95 2.49
N HIS A 253 10.81 4.57 3.75
CA HIS A 253 11.01 3.20 4.21
C HIS A 253 10.15 2.19 3.43
N GLN A 254 8.85 2.47 3.21
CA GLN A 254 8.02 1.57 2.42
C GLN A 254 8.43 1.50 0.95
N ARG A 255 8.90 2.61 0.36
CA ARG A 255 9.48 2.59 -0.99
C ARG A 255 10.64 1.58 -1.05
N ASP A 256 11.53 1.62 -0.08
CA ASP A 256 12.72 0.75 -0.05
C ASP A 256 12.32 -0.72 0.11
N LEU A 257 11.30 -1.02 0.93
CA LEU A 257 10.72 -2.36 1.02
C LEU A 257 10.13 -2.85 -0.31
N TRP A 258 9.46 -1.99 -1.09
CA TRP A 258 8.95 -2.38 -2.41
C TRP A 258 10.07 -2.69 -3.40
N VAL A 259 11.15 -1.90 -3.38
CA VAL A 259 12.35 -2.16 -4.21
C VAL A 259 12.98 -3.50 -3.80
N TYR A 260 13.18 -3.73 -2.50
CA TYR A 260 13.67 -5.01 -1.99
C TYR A 260 12.78 -6.18 -2.42
N CYS A 261 11.47 -6.09 -2.24
CA CYS A 261 10.53 -7.13 -2.66
C CYS A 261 10.54 -7.39 -4.17
N ALA A 262 10.80 -6.38 -5.00
CA ALA A 262 10.92 -6.54 -6.45
C ALA A 262 12.17 -7.34 -6.84
N GLN A 263 13.30 -7.05 -6.19
CA GLN A 263 14.55 -7.80 -6.38
C GLN A 263 14.42 -9.25 -5.87
N GLU A 264 13.85 -9.44 -4.68
CA GLU A 264 13.53 -10.76 -4.12
C GLU A 264 12.65 -11.58 -5.05
N ALA A 265 11.56 -10.99 -5.58
CA ALA A 265 10.66 -11.66 -6.51
C ALA A 265 11.38 -12.12 -7.79
N ALA A 266 12.23 -11.26 -8.36
CA ALA A 266 13.02 -11.58 -9.56
C ALA A 266 14.05 -12.69 -9.28
N ALA A 267 14.78 -12.60 -8.15
CA ALA A 267 15.75 -13.61 -7.73
C ALA A 267 15.09 -14.97 -7.45
N HIS A 268 13.95 -14.97 -6.76
CA HIS A 268 13.17 -16.18 -6.47
C HIS A 268 12.74 -16.90 -7.76
N LEU A 269 12.24 -16.15 -8.74
CA LEU A 269 11.81 -16.68 -10.02
C LEU A 269 12.95 -16.93 -11.02
N ARG A 270 14.18 -16.47 -10.70
CA ARG A 270 15.38 -16.52 -11.57
C ARG A 270 15.16 -15.85 -12.94
N VAL A 271 14.57 -14.66 -12.92
CA VAL A 271 14.29 -13.87 -14.11
C VAL A 271 14.84 -12.45 -13.96
N ALA A 272 14.91 -11.68 -15.06
CA ALA A 272 15.32 -10.28 -14.98
C ALA A 272 14.34 -9.48 -14.10
N PRO A 273 14.78 -8.45 -13.35
CA PRO A 273 13.87 -7.55 -12.64
C PRO A 273 12.83 -6.89 -13.55
N LEU A 274 11.72 -6.45 -12.98
CA LEU A 274 10.74 -5.63 -13.70
C LEU A 274 11.36 -4.26 -14.01
N LYS A 275 11.16 -3.76 -15.23
CA LYS A 275 11.47 -2.36 -15.54
C LYS A 275 10.39 -1.48 -14.90
N GLY A 276 10.82 -0.48 -14.13
CA GLY A 276 9.92 0.34 -13.35
C GLY A 276 10.63 1.06 -12.21
N ALA A 277 9.87 1.81 -11.42
CA ALA A 277 10.39 2.47 -10.24
C ALA A 277 9.36 2.60 -9.11
N CYS A 278 9.87 2.78 -7.91
CA CYS A 278 9.10 3.11 -6.72
C CYS A 278 9.47 4.50 -6.21
N ALA A 279 8.49 5.29 -5.77
CA ALA A 279 8.72 6.60 -5.15
C ALA A 279 7.85 6.77 -3.91
N MET A 280 8.29 7.65 -3.02
CA MET A 280 7.42 8.16 -1.96
C MET A 280 6.38 9.10 -2.57
N GLN A 281 5.12 9.00 -2.13
CA GLN A 281 4.06 9.90 -2.51
C GLN A 281 4.40 11.31 -2.03
N MET A 282 4.43 12.25 -2.98
CA MET A 282 4.68 13.66 -2.71
C MET A 282 3.58 14.51 -3.32
N ASP A 283 3.44 15.73 -2.81
CA ASP A 283 2.65 16.74 -3.51
C ASP A 283 3.34 17.16 -4.81
N GLY A 284 2.53 17.51 -5.80
CA GLY A 284 2.97 17.83 -7.15
C GLY A 284 2.98 16.64 -8.11
N SER A 285 3.70 16.84 -9.21
CA SER A 285 3.71 15.98 -10.39
C SER A 285 4.58 14.74 -10.21
N PRO A 286 4.10 13.53 -10.56
CA PRO A 286 4.92 12.31 -10.52
C PRO A 286 6.20 12.39 -11.34
N TRP A 287 6.26 13.26 -12.35
CA TRP A 287 7.49 13.50 -13.13
C TRP A 287 8.64 14.09 -12.31
N ARG A 288 8.36 14.60 -11.11
CA ARG A 288 9.33 15.21 -10.19
C ARG A 288 9.59 14.38 -8.94
N PHE A 289 8.96 13.21 -8.80
CA PHE A 289 9.20 12.36 -7.64
C PHE A 289 10.62 11.78 -7.68
N LEU A 290 11.15 11.48 -6.50
CA LEU A 290 12.45 10.81 -6.33
C LEU A 290 12.29 9.29 -6.52
N TRP A 291 12.12 8.89 -7.77
CA TRP A 291 11.97 7.50 -8.18
C TRP A 291 13.23 6.70 -7.91
N HIS A 292 13.07 5.46 -7.45
CA HIS A 292 14.13 4.46 -7.29
C HIS A 292 13.80 3.26 -8.16
N SER A 293 14.75 2.84 -8.99
CA SER A 293 14.54 1.71 -9.91
C SER A 293 14.26 0.42 -9.16
N LEU A 294 13.31 -0.37 -9.66
CA LEU A 294 12.93 -1.67 -9.06
C LEU A 294 14.02 -2.75 -9.18
N ASP A 295 15.01 -2.54 -10.05
CA ASP A 295 16.20 -3.41 -10.14
C ASP A 295 17.28 -3.06 -9.10
N GLY A 296 17.12 -1.95 -8.37
CA GLY A 296 18.08 -1.44 -7.39
C GLY A 296 19.26 -0.68 -7.97
N SER A 297 19.21 -0.26 -9.24
CA SER A 297 20.22 0.62 -9.84
C SER A 297 20.27 2.04 -9.23
N GLY A 298 19.38 2.34 -8.28
CA GLY A 298 19.35 3.60 -7.54
C GLY A 298 18.29 4.56 -8.06
N ALA A 299 18.57 5.86 -8.00
CA ALA A 299 17.64 6.90 -8.44
C ALA A 299 17.36 6.83 -9.95
N ALA A 300 16.10 7.02 -10.32
CA ALA A 300 15.63 7.00 -11.70
C ALA A 300 14.82 8.27 -12.02
N THR A 301 14.67 8.59 -13.30
CA THR A 301 13.72 9.61 -13.75
C THR A 301 12.55 8.95 -14.45
N LEU A 302 11.37 9.54 -14.37
CA LEU A 302 10.20 8.97 -15.05
C LEU A 302 10.34 9.04 -16.58
N GLN A 303 11.06 10.04 -17.08
CA GLN A 303 11.39 10.24 -18.49
C GLN A 303 12.26 9.09 -19.01
N SER A 304 13.26 8.65 -18.26
CA SER A 304 14.09 7.49 -18.64
C SER A 304 13.31 6.16 -18.64
N LEU A 305 12.21 6.09 -17.88
CA LEU A 305 11.33 4.91 -17.85
C LEU A 305 10.29 4.93 -18.97
N ALA A 306 9.94 6.10 -19.51
CA ALA A 306 8.93 6.26 -20.55
C ALA A 306 9.43 5.75 -21.91
N ILE A 307 9.49 4.42 -22.06
CA ILE A 307 9.89 3.74 -23.29
C ILE A 307 8.64 3.53 -24.17
N PRO A 308 8.66 3.97 -25.45
CA PRO A 308 7.56 3.71 -26.37
C PRO A 308 7.29 2.22 -26.57
N LEU A 309 6.02 1.87 -26.69
CA LEU A 309 5.50 0.55 -26.94
C LEU A 309 4.95 0.47 -28.36
N VAL A 310 5.06 -0.73 -28.96
CA VAL A 310 4.25 -1.05 -30.12
C VAL A 310 2.79 -1.26 -29.69
N PRO A 311 1.78 -0.87 -30.49
CA PRO A 311 0.37 -1.00 -30.10
C PRO A 311 -0.02 -2.40 -29.63
N GLN A 312 0.56 -3.45 -30.21
CA GLN A 312 0.31 -4.86 -29.89
C GLN A 312 0.85 -5.27 -28.51
N ALA A 313 1.83 -4.53 -27.97
CA ALA A 313 2.37 -4.77 -26.64
C ALA A 313 1.46 -4.20 -25.54
N ILE A 314 0.48 -3.36 -25.89
CA ILE A 314 -0.46 -2.79 -24.92
C ILE A 314 -1.31 -3.93 -24.34
N PRO A 315 -1.44 -4.01 -23.00
CA PRO A 315 -2.26 -5.01 -22.35
C PRO A 315 -3.72 -5.03 -22.83
N PRO A 316 -4.35 -6.20 -22.92
CA PRO A 316 -5.73 -6.34 -23.37
C PRO A 316 -6.66 -5.60 -22.43
N GLY A 317 -7.68 -4.98 -23.01
CA GLY A 317 -8.71 -4.22 -22.28
C GLY A 317 -8.31 -2.79 -21.92
N LEU A 318 -7.07 -2.36 -22.17
CA LEU A 318 -6.63 -0.97 -21.92
C LEU A 318 -6.82 -0.03 -23.12
N LEU A 319 -6.87 -0.56 -24.33
CA LEU A 319 -7.41 0.19 -25.45
C LEU A 319 -8.93 0.00 -25.45
N ALA A 320 -9.66 1.03 -25.90
CA ALA A 320 -11.11 1.14 -25.81
C ALA A 320 -11.87 -0.20 -25.98
N PRO A 321 -13.01 -0.37 -25.30
CA PRO A 321 -13.70 -1.64 -25.19
C PRO A 321 -13.85 -2.36 -26.52
N ARG A 322 -13.88 -3.69 -26.44
CA ARG A 322 -14.31 -4.52 -27.56
C ARG A 322 -15.62 -3.96 -28.07
N PRO A 323 -15.75 -3.70 -29.39
CA PRO A 323 -16.96 -3.15 -29.95
C PRO A 323 -18.13 -4.00 -29.48
N ILE A 324 -19.13 -3.34 -28.89
CA ILE A 324 -20.33 -4.01 -28.46
C ILE A 324 -21.01 -4.50 -29.71
N GLU A 325 -20.99 -5.81 -29.96
CA GLU A 325 -21.59 -6.39 -31.16
C GLU A 325 -23.08 -6.03 -31.24
N PRO A 326 -23.50 -5.20 -32.22
CA PRO A 326 -24.87 -4.75 -32.33
C PRO A 326 -25.74 -5.94 -32.75
N GLY A 327 -26.64 -6.39 -31.87
CA GLY A 327 -27.63 -7.43 -32.16
C GLY A 327 -27.71 -8.60 -31.17
N LEU A 328 -26.80 -8.69 -30.20
CA LEU A 328 -26.76 -9.80 -29.23
C LEU A 328 -27.77 -9.69 -28.06
N GLY A 329 -28.82 -8.88 -28.16
CA GLY A 329 -29.79 -8.72 -27.08
C GLY A 329 -31.20 -8.47 -27.59
N ARG A 330 -31.96 -9.54 -27.85
CA ARG A 330 -33.43 -9.41 -27.78
C ARG A 330 -33.76 -9.03 -26.34
N ARG A 331 -34.57 -7.98 -26.13
CA ARG A 331 -35.17 -7.62 -24.82
C ARG A 331 -35.94 -8.84 -24.29
N GLY A 332 -35.26 -9.71 -23.54
CA GLY A 332 -35.94 -10.62 -22.64
C GLY A 332 -36.69 -9.78 -21.60
N LYS A 333 -37.79 -10.30 -21.03
CA LYS A 333 -38.49 -9.63 -19.92
C LYS A 333 -37.45 -9.34 -18.83
N GLN A 334 -37.03 -8.08 -18.73
CA GLN A 334 -36.06 -7.65 -17.75
C GLN A 334 -36.72 -7.81 -16.39
N SER A 335 -36.25 -8.79 -15.61
CA SER A 335 -36.45 -8.74 -14.17
C SER A 335 -35.83 -7.43 -13.70
N GLU A 336 -36.58 -6.62 -12.94
CA GLU A 336 -36.17 -5.33 -12.36
C GLU A 336 -35.07 -5.53 -11.29
N CYS A 337 -34.01 -6.25 -11.62
CA CYS A 337 -32.87 -6.45 -10.76
C CYS A 337 -32.10 -5.13 -10.70
N LYS A 338 -32.16 -4.45 -9.56
CA LYS A 338 -31.36 -3.25 -9.31
C LYS A 338 -29.88 -3.60 -9.40
N VAL A 339 -29.20 -3.04 -10.40
CA VAL A 339 -27.75 -3.19 -10.59
C VAL A 339 -26.96 -2.61 -9.42
N ILE A 340 -27.47 -1.49 -8.89
CA ILE A 340 -26.95 -0.72 -7.76
C ILE A 340 -28.14 -0.39 -6.85
N ILE A 341 -28.03 -0.79 -5.59
CA ILE A 341 -29.00 -0.46 -4.54
C ILE A 341 -28.81 1.02 -4.16
N GLY A 342 -27.56 1.49 -4.14
CA GLY A 342 -27.22 2.88 -3.87
C GLY A 342 -27.43 3.28 -2.42
N THR A 343 -27.65 4.58 -2.20
CA THR A 343 -27.88 5.23 -0.89
C THR A 343 -26.84 4.86 0.18
N PHE A 344 -25.58 4.72 -0.22
CA PHE A 344 -24.53 4.17 0.64
C PHE A 344 -24.36 4.94 1.96
N GLU A 345 -24.45 6.27 1.95
CA GLU A 345 -24.40 7.05 3.20
C GLU A 345 -25.56 6.76 4.15
N ALA A 346 -26.78 6.68 3.62
CA ALA A 346 -27.97 6.42 4.44
C ALA A 346 -27.90 5.01 5.04
N ARG A 347 -27.52 4.02 4.23
CA ARG A 347 -27.35 2.63 4.67
C ARG A 347 -26.20 2.49 5.67
N ALA A 348 -25.10 3.21 5.46
CA ALA A 348 -24.01 3.25 6.43
C ALA A 348 -24.51 3.81 7.77
N LYS A 349 -25.30 4.89 7.79
CA LYS A 349 -25.87 5.44 9.03
C LYS A 349 -26.89 4.52 9.71
N GLN A 350 -27.58 3.69 8.95
CA GLN A 350 -28.56 2.72 9.45
C GLN A 350 -27.92 1.42 9.98
N LEU A 351 -26.62 1.21 9.75
CA LEU A 351 -25.92 0.00 10.19
C LEU A 351 -25.76 0.03 11.72
N ASN A 352 -26.59 -0.74 12.43
CA ASN A 352 -26.52 -0.91 13.88
C ASN A 352 -25.50 -2.00 14.25
N VAL A 353 -24.24 -1.59 14.41
CA VAL A 353 -23.10 -2.47 14.67
C VAL A 353 -23.16 -3.12 16.06
N SER A 354 -23.76 -2.43 17.05
CA SER A 354 -23.89 -2.93 18.42
C SER A 354 -24.81 -4.15 18.52
N GLU A 355 -25.88 -4.19 17.73
CA GLU A 355 -26.83 -5.32 17.74
C GLU A 355 -26.43 -6.42 16.75
N HIS A 356 -25.85 -6.04 15.62
CA HIS A 356 -25.50 -6.95 14.54
C HIS A 356 -24.03 -6.82 14.15
N HIS A 357 -23.25 -7.87 14.41
CA HIS A 357 -21.86 -7.92 13.98
C HIS A 357 -21.80 -8.02 12.45
N PRO A 358 -21.21 -7.04 11.75
CA PRO A 358 -21.11 -7.04 10.29
C PRO A 358 -20.41 -8.31 9.78
N LYS A 359 -21.11 -9.10 8.96
CA LYS A 359 -20.58 -10.37 8.43
C LYS A 359 -20.37 -10.33 6.93
N THR A 360 -21.21 -9.56 6.23
CA THR A 360 -21.17 -9.49 4.77
C THR A 360 -20.15 -8.46 4.29
N THR A 361 -19.62 -8.68 3.09
CA THR A 361 -18.76 -7.71 2.39
C THR A 361 -19.41 -6.33 2.29
N ALA A 362 -20.72 -6.28 2.08
CA ALA A 362 -21.46 -5.04 1.95
C ALA A 362 -21.53 -4.25 3.26
N GLU A 363 -21.83 -4.92 4.38
CA GLU A 363 -21.86 -4.27 5.70
C GLU A 363 -20.48 -3.77 6.11
N ILE A 364 -19.42 -4.56 5.88
CA ILE A 364 -18.03 -4.13 6.18
C ILE A 364 -17.63 -2.92 5.32
N ALA A 365 -18.01 -2.91 4.04
CA ALA A 365 -17.78 -1.77 3.16
C ALA A 365 -18.51 -0.51 3.64
N LEU A 366 -19.79 -0.63 4.05
CA LEU A 366 -20.58 0.47 4.58
C LEU A 366 -20.05 0.95 5.94
N LEU A 367 -19.62 0.04 6.81
CA LEU A 367 -18.96 0.37 8.08
C LEU A 367 -17.73 1.26 7.86
N SER A 368 -16.95 1.00 6.79
CA SER A 368 -15.79 1.83 6.47
C SER A 368 -16.15 3.31 6.26
N MET A 369 -17.39 3.62 5.85
CA MET A 369 -17.87 5.00 5.69
C MET A 369 -18.14 5.71 7.02
N GLN A 370 -18.33 4.98 8.12
CA GLN A 370 -18.45 5.56 9.45
C GLN A 370 -17.07 5.90 10.06
N LEU A 371 -15.99 5.41 9.46
CA LEU A 371 -14.64 5.56 10.00
C LEU A 371 -13.89 6.75 9.42
N SER A 372 -13.60 7.72 10.27
CA SER A 372 -12.65 8.80 10.00
C SER A 372 -11.26 8.29 9.60
N HIS A 373 -10.45 9.16 8.99
CA HIS A 373 -9.04 8.88 8.69
C HIS A 373 -8.27 8.41 9.95
N ARG A 374 -8.55 9.02 11.11
CA ARG A 374 -7.87 8.68 12.37
C ARG A 374 -8.18 7.26 12.82
N HIS A 375 -9.43 6.81 12.70
CA HIS A 375 -9.82 5.43 13.00
C HIS A 375 -9.07 4.42 12.12
N ARG A 376 -9.03 4.69 10.81
CA ARG A 376 -8.33 3.84 9.84
C ARG A 376 -6.83 3.73 10.12
N ASP A 377 -6.20 4.85 10.46
CA ASP A 377 -4.80 4.85 10.90
C ASP A 377 -4.62 3.98 12.14
N LEU A 378 -5.49 4.08 13.15
CA LEU A 378 -5.38 3.27 14.36
C LEU A 378 -5.50 1.77 14.06
N LEU A 379 -6.48 1.38 13.24
CA LEU A 379 -6.63 -0.02 12.85
C LEU A 379 -5.38 -0.54 12.13
N ARG A 380 -4.78 0.25 11.23
CA ARG A 380 -3.51 -0.13 10.57
C ARG A 380 -2.35 -0.29 11.56
N HIS A 381 -2.28 0.53 12.61
CA HIS A 381 -1.23 0.41 13.62
C HIS A 381 -1.47 -0.76 14.58
N ILE A 382 -2.72 -1.04 14.96
CA ILE A 382 -3.07 -2.22 15.77
C ILE A 382 -2.83 -3.51 14.97
N TYR A 383 -3.13 -3.49 13.65
CA TYR A 383 -2.76 -4.56 12.74
C TYR A 383 -1.24 -4.79 12.71
N ALA A 384 -0.44 -3.71 12.64
CA ALA A 384 1.01 -3.79 12.63
C ALA A 384 1.61 -4.24 13.98
N LEU A 385 0.97 -3.86 15.08
CA LEU A 385 1.42 -4.04 16.46
C LEU A 385 0.32 -4.75 17.27
N PRO A 386 -0.02 -6.00 16.95
CA PRO A 386 -1.02 -6.73 17.71
C PRO A 386 -0.54 -6.88 19.16
N LEU A 387 -1.47 -6.82 20.12
CA LEU A 387 -1.20 -6.80 21.56
C LEU A 387 -0.53 -5.52 22.08
N ILE A 388 -0.55 -4.41 21.32
CA ILE A 388 -0.09 -3.12 21.85
C ILE A 388 -1.04 -2.59 22.94
N ALA A 389 -0.51 -1.96 23.98
CA ALA A 389 -1.33 -1.25 24.96
C ALA A 389 -1.76 0.13 24.41
N ALA A 390 -2.93 0.61 24.85
CA ALA A 390 -3.45 1.90 24.40
C ALA A 390 -2.48 3.08 24.65
N GLN A 391 -1.78 3.06 25.80
CA GLN A 391 -0.80 4.10 26.17
C GLN A 391 0.46 4.05 25.29
N GLU A 392 0.97 2.85 25.00
CA GLU A 392 2.11 2.64 24.10
C GLU A 392 1.77 3.18 22.71
N LEU A 393 0.58 2.82 22.20
CA LEU A 393 0.07 3.27 20.90
C LEU A 393 -0.08 4.80 20.84
N ALA A 394 -0.66 5.43 21.87
CA ALA A 394 -0.76 6.89 21.94
C ALA A 394 0.62 7.58 21.86
N THR A 395 1.59 7.00 22.58
CA THR A 395 2.96 7.52 22.65
C THR A 395 3.68 7.43 21.30
N LEU A 396 3.60 6.27 20.64
CA LEU A 396 4.18 6.03 19.32
C LEU A 396 3.56 6.91 18.24
N LEU A 397 2.24 7.07 18.26
CA LEU A 397 1.49 7.89 17.30
C LEU A 397 1.59 9.39 17.53
N GLN A 398 2.24 9.78 18.61
CA GLN A 398 2.38 11.16 18.99
C GLN A 398 1.06 11.88 19.30
N ARG A 399 0.10 11.16 19.87
CA ARG A 399 -1.24 11.67 20.16
C ARG A 399 -1.46 11.86 21.65
N ASP A 400 -2.32 12.83 21.97
CA ASP A 400 -2.86 12.98 23.31
C ASP A 400 -3.61 11.71 23.73
N HIS A 401 -3.42 11.27 24.98
CA HIS A 401 -3.98 10.03 25.48
C HIS A 401 -5.51 10.08 25.53
N ALA A 402 -6.11 11.19 25.97
CA ALA A 402 -7.56 11.31 26.07
C ALA A 402 -8.23 11.29 24.68
N THR A 403 -7.59 11.89 23.69
CA THR A 403 -8.04 11.85 22.29
C THR A 403 -7.92 10.45 21.70
N GLN A 404 -6.80 9.76 21.96
CA GLN A 404 -6.59 8.38 21.52
C GLN A 404 -7.62 7.43 22.13
N GLN A 405 -7.90 7.55 23.43
CA GLN A 405 -8.89 6.73 24.13
C GLN A 405 -10.30 6.90 23.55
N ARG A 406 -10.69 8.12 23.16
CA ARG A 406 -11.97 8.35 22.47
C ARG A 406 -12.08 7.55 21.16
N TYR A 407 -11.05 7.61 20.32
CA TYR A 407 -11.05 6.85 19.07
C TYR A 407 -10.99 5.33 19.27
N LEU A 408 -10.28 4.85 20.29
CA LEU A 408 -10.27 3.43 20.64
C LEU A 408 -11.63 2.97 21.17
N TYR A 409 -12.30 3.80 21.98
CA TYR A 409 -13.67 3.56 22.42
C TYR A 409 -14.63 3.46 21.22
N ASP A 410 -14.56 4.40 20.28
CA ASP A 410 -15.38 4.37 19.06
C ASP A 410 -15.13 3.10 18.24
N LEU A 411 -13.86 2.70 18.06
CA LEU A 411 -13.51 1.46 17.36
C LEU A 411 -14.01 0.19 18.08
N HIS A 412 -14.03 0.21 19.41
CA HIS A 412 -14.59 -0.87 20.21
C HIS A 412 -16.12 -0.94 20.07
N GLN A 413 -16.82 0.21 20.09
CA GLN A 413 -18.28 0.27 19.86
C GLN A 413 -18.65 -0.20 18.45
N LEU A 414 -17.77 0.02 17.47
CA LEU A 414 -17.91 -0.49 16.11
C LEU A 414 -17.42 -1.94 15.95
N CYS A 415 -17.20 -2.65 17.06
CA CYS A 415 -16.73 -4.03 17.13
C CYS A 415 -15.47 -4.30 16.30
N CYS A 416 -14.63 -3.29 16.01
CA CYS A 416 -13.43 -3.44 15.19
C CYS A 416 -12.22 -3.91 15.99
N ILE A 417 -12.21 -3.61 17.28
CA ILE A 417 -11.14 -3.98 18.22
C ILE A 417 -11.76 -4.50 19.51
N GLU A 418 -11.01 -5.33 20.21
CA GLU A 418 -11.32 -5.75 21.57
C GLU A 418 -10.07 -5.63 22.46
N THR A 419 -10.29 -5.69 23.77
CA THR A 419 -9.22 -5.67 24.76
C THR A 419 -9.19 -7.00 25.49
N ILE A 420 -8.01 -7.59 25.57
CA ILE A 420 -7.78 -8.84 26.31
C ILE A 420 -6.85 -8.58 27.50
N GLU A 421 -7.12 -9.26 28.61
CA GLU A 421 -6.24 -9.22 29.79
C GLU A 421 -5.08 -10.18 29.63
N THR A 422 -3.89 -9.73 29.99
CA THR A 422 -2.66 -10.53 29.92
C THR A 422 -1.81 -10.30 31.18
N ALA A 423 -0.73 -11.06 31.35
CA ALA A 423 0.24 -10.83 32.43
C ALA A 423 0.88 -9.42 32.40
N ARG A 424 0.81 -8.72 31.25
CA ARG A 424 1.31 -7.35 31.06
C ARG A 424 0.18 -6.33 30.91
N GLY A 425 -1.00 -6.62 31.46
CA GLY A 425 -2.19 -5.78 31.47
C GLY A 425 -3.04 -5.90 30.19
N LYS A 426 -3.95 -4.93 30.02
CA LYS A 426 -4.89 -4.82 28.91
C LYS A 426 -4.20 -4.58 27.56
N ARG A 427 -4.38 -5.51 26.62
CA ARG A 427 -3.79 -5.47 25.27
C ARG A 427 -4.86 -5.41 24.19
N LEU A 428 -4.60 -4.64 23.13
CA LEU A 428 -5.51 -4.45 22.00
C LEU A 428 -5.31 -5.54 20.95
N VAL A 429 -6.41 -6.08 20.44
CA VAL A 429 -6.42 -6.97 19.26
C VAL A 429 -7.52 -6.57 18.30
N LEU A 430 -7.34 -6.89 17.02
CA LEU A 430 -8.39 -6.75 16.02
C LEU A 430 -9.37 -7.91 16.14
N THR A 431 -10.66 -7.60 16.11
CA THR A 431 -11.73 -8.60 15.98
C THR A 431 -11.81 -9.11 14.53
N GLU A 432 -12.67 -10.10 14.26
CA GLU A 432 -12.97 -10.51 12.88
C GLU A 432 -13.46 -9.36 12.00
N VAL A 433 -14.30 -8.45 12.54
CA VAL A 433 -14.80 -7.27 11.81
C VAL A 433 -13.63 -6.34 11.47
N GLY A 434 -12.75 -6.06 12.43
CA GLY A 434 -11.55 -5.26 12.21
C GLY A 434 -10.61 -5.86 11.16
N LEU A 435 -10.41 -7.18 11.20
CA LEU A 435 -9.59 -7.90 10.22
C LEU A 435 -10.18 -7.89 8.82
N ARG A 436 -11.50 -8.10 8.70
CA ARG A 436 -12.21 -7.97 7.40
C ARG A 436 -12.02 -6.58 6.84
N LEU A 437 -12.23 -5.55 7.66
CA LEU A 437 -12.06 -4.17 7.25
C LEU A 437 -10.61 -3.87 6.81
N ILE A 438 -9.60 -4.30 7.57
CA ILE A 438 -8.19 -4.17 7.18
C ILE A 438 -7.92 -4.90 5.86
N SER A 439 -8.43 -6.12 5.67
CA SER A 439 -8.25 -6.86 4.42
C SER A 439 -8.82 -6.09 3.21
N PHE A 440 -9.98 -5.45 3.36
CA PHE A 440 -10.54 -4.58 2.32
C PHE A 440 -9.69 -3.32 2.10
N MET A 441 -9.24 -2.65 3.16
CA MET A 441 -8.37 -1.47 3.05
C MET A 441 -7.06 -1.78 2.33
N LEU A 442 -6.47 -2.94 2.60
CA LEU A 442 -5.25 -3.43 1.96
C LEU A 442 -5.48 -4.02 0.56
N GLY A 443 -6.74 -4.29 0.18
CA GLY A 443 -7.08 -4.91 -1.10
C GLY A 443 -6.67 -6.38 -1.20
N VAL A 444 -6.55 -7.08 -0.07
CA VAL A 444 -6.14 -8.50 0.03
C VAL A 444 -7.27 -9.38 0.55
N GLN A 445 -7.17 -10.69 0.35
CA GLN A 445 -8.11 -11.64 0.95
C GLN A 445 -7.84 -11.80 2.45
N LEU A 446 -8.90 -12.02 3.25
CA LEU A 446 -8.80 -12.17 4.70
C LEU A 446 -7.80 -13.25 5.13
N ILE A 447 -7.75 -14.38 4.42
CA ILE A 447 -6.88 -15.53 4.73
C ILE A 447 -5.37 -15.21 4.70
N HIS A 448 -4.98 -14.12 4.03
CA HIS A 448 -3.59 -13.70 4.01
C HIS A 448 -3.15 -13.10 5.35
N ILE A 449 -4.04 -12.37 6.02
CA ILE A 449 -3.72 -11.63 7.25
C ILE A 449 -4.30 -12.27 8.51
N ALA A 450 -5.23 -13.21 8.33
CA ALA A 450 -5.92 -13.90 9.40
C ALA A 450 -5.90 -15.41 9.20
N GLU A 451 -5.98 -16.13 10.30
CA GLU A 451 -6.16 -17.58 10.36
C GLU A 451 -7.44 -17.91 11.11
N ARG A 452 -8.04 -19.05 10.80
CA ARG A 452 -9.26 -19.48 11.47
C ARG A 452 -8.88 -20.32 12.68
N ASP A 453 -9.34 -19.92 13.86
CA ASP A 453 -9.15 -20.73 15.06
C ASP A 453 -9.87 -22.08 14.88
N PRO A 454 -9.18 -23.22 15.08
CA PRO A 454 -9.76 -24.54 14.82
C PRO A 454 -10.89 -24.90 15.79
N SER A 455 -10.92 -24.30 16.98
CA SER A 455 -11.90 -24.57 18.04
C SER A 455 -13.13 -23.67 17.98
N THR A 456 -12.93 -22.36 17.76
CA THR A 456 -14.05 -21.39 17.73
C THR A 456 -14.55 -21.10 16.32
N HIS A 457 -13.77 -21.48 15.29
CA HIS A 457 -14.02 -21.14 13.90
C HIS A 457 -14.08 -19.64 13.60
N ILE A 458 -13.61 -18.79 14.53
CA ILE A 458 -13.51 -17.34 14.39
C ILE A 458 -12.19 -16.99 13.71
N TRP A 459 -12.20 -15.93 12.90
CA TRP A 459 -10.96 -15.40 12.32
C TRP A 459 -10.18 -14.59 13.35
N GLN A 460 -8.92 -14.97 13.55
CA GLN A 460 -7.96 -14.23 14.36
C GLN A 460 -6.80 -13.75 13.50
N GLN A 461 -6.14 -12.68 13.92
CA GLN A 461 -4.96 -12.20 13.21
C GLN A 461 -3.84 -13.26 13.27
N ARG A 462 -3.20 -13.51 12.13
CA ARG A 462 -2.10 -14.48 12.04
C ARG A 462 -0.98 -14.09 13.03
N GLY A 463 -0.46 -15.08 13.75
CA GLY A 463 0.62 -14.89 14.72
C GLY A 463 0.20 -14.43 16.12
N VAL A 464 -1.02 -13.90 16.32
CA VAL A 464 -1.46 -13.42 17.64
C VAL A 464 -1.45 -14.51 18.70
N ARG A 465 -1.85 -15.73 18.35
CA ARG A 465 -1.79 -16.88 19.26
C ARG A 465 -0.36 -17.12 19.78
N HIS A 466 0.63 -17.07 18.90
CA HIS A 466 2.03 -17.20 19.30
C HIS A 466 2.47 -16.03 20.20
N MET A 467 2.09 -14.81 19.84
CA MET A 467 2.43 -13.60 20.62
C MET A 467 1.79 -13.59 22.01
N LEU A 468 0.62 -14.21 22.18
CA LEU A 468 0.02 -14.41 23.50
C LEU A 468 0.86 -15.32 24.38
N HIS A 469 1.43 -16.39 23.82
CA HIS A 469 2.38 -17.24 24.55
C HIS A 469 3.70 -16.53 24.88
N THR A 470 4.07 -15.51 24.11
CA THR A 470 5.28 -14.69 24.31
C THR A 470 4.94 -13.25 24.70
N THR A 471 3.87 -13.05 25.48
CA THR A 471 3.35 -11.70 25.79
C THR A 471 4.39 -10.82 26.46
N GLU A 472 5.19 -11.36 27.39
CA GLU A 472 6.22 -10.57 28.08
C GLU A 472 7.29 -10.04 27.12
N HIS A 473 7.68 -10.85 26.14
CA HIS A 473 8.63 -10.49 25.09
C HIS A 473 8.07 -9.38 24.20
N THR A 474 6.86 -9.61 23.68
CA THR A 474 6.15 -8.67 22.80
C THR A 474 5.92 -7.32 23.49
N ALA A 475 5.42 -7.33 24.73
CA ALA A 475 5.19 -6.13 25.52
C ALA A 475 6.49 -5.36 25.83
N GLY A 476 7.58 -6.09 26.08
CA GLY A 476 8.91 -5.49 26.29
C GLY A 476 9.38 -4.68 25.07
N ILE A 477 9.25 -5.26 23.88
CA ILE A 477 9.56 -4.58 22.60
C ILE A 477 8.71 -3.31 22.43
N TYR A 478 7.40 -3.39 22.63
CA TYR A 478 6.52 -2.23 22.48
C TYR A 478 6.81 -1.14 23.51
N THR A 479 7.08 -1.54 24.77
CA THR A 479 7.47 -0.62 25.83
C THR A 479 8.78 0.09 25.48
N PHE A 480 9.77 -0.64 24.96
CA PHE A 480 11.04 -0.06 24.50
C PHE A 480 10.83 1.00 23.42
N LEU A 481 10.05 0.70 22.38
CA LEU A 481 9.78 1.64 21.28
C LEU A 481 9.01 2.87 21.78
N ALA A 482 8.00 2.68 22.63
CA ALA A 482 7.22 3.77 23.21
C ALA A 482 8.07 4.68 24.12
N GLN A 483 8.91 4.08 24.98
CA GLN A 483 9.84 4.84 25.83
C GLN A 483 10.87 5.61 25.00
N THR A 484 11.37 5.01 23.90
CA THR A 484 12.29 5.67 22.96
C THR A 484 11.63 6.91 22.37
N GLN A 485 10.42 6.77 21.84
CA GLN A 485 9.67 7.90 21.28
C GLN A 485 9.35 8.98 22.32
N MET A 486 9.01 8.58 23.55
CA MET A 486 8.74 9.51 24.65
C MET A 486 9.99 10.33 25.01
N GLN A 487 11.15 9.70 25.15
CA GLN A 487 12.39 10.39 25.49
C GLN A 487 12.90 11.26 24.33
N ALA A 488 12.79 10.77 23.09
CA ALA A 488 13.16 11.51 21.89
C ALA A 488 12.44 12.87 21.82
N ARG A 489 11.14 12.87 22.11
CA ARG A 489 10.32 14.11 22.10
C ARG A 489 10.78 15.13 23.13
N LYS A 490 11.27 14.70 24.29
CA LYS A 490 11.78 15.61 25.32
C LYS A 490 13.04 16.35 24.85
N THR A 491 13.76 15.80 23.88
CA THR A 491 15.01 16.37 23.34
C THR A 491 14.85 16.92 21.92
N GLY A 492 13.63 17.02 21.39
CA GLY A 492 13.37 17.47 20.01
C GLY A 492 13.81 16.47 18.94
N GLN A 493 14.03 15.21 19.32
CA GLN A 493 14.42 14.09 18.47
C GLN A 493 13.18 13.22 18.16
N GLY A 494 13.32 12.18 17.32
CA GLY A 494 12.17 11.33 17.00
C GLY A 494 12.50 9.95 16.46
N LEU A 495 11.60 9.00 16.72
CA LEU A 495 11.55 7.72 16.04
C LEU A 495 10.89 7.94 14.66
N LEU A 496 11.63 7.69 13.59
CA LEU A 496 11.18 7.94 12.21
C LEU A 496 10.25 6.84 11.71
N TRP A 497 10.65 5.59 11.95
CA TRP A 497 9.89 4.40 11.60
C TRP A 497 10.35 3.21 12.46
N TRP A 498 9.52 2.16 12.53
CA TRP A 498 9.82 0.94 13.25
C TRP A 498 9.08 -0.26 12.64
N GLU A 499 9.64 -1.45 12.85
CA GLU A 499 9.15 -2.75 12.45
C GLU A 499 9.36 -3.73 13.61
N THR A 500 8.40 -4.62 13.88
CA THR A 500 8.61 -5.74 14.81
C THR A 500 8.68 -7.03 14.01
N THR A 501 7.55 -7.61 13.66
CA THR A 501 7.45 -8.87 12.93
C THR A 501 7.95 -8.82 11.48
N ARG A 502 8.07 -7.61 10.89
CA ARG A 502 8.59 -7.39 9.52
C ARG A 502 10.11 -7.21 9.45
N SER A 503 10.80 -7.23 10.57
CA SER A 503 12.26 -7.13 10.63
C SER A 503 12.98 -8.30 9.93
N PHE A 504 12.24 -9.35 9.54
CA PHE A 504 12.74 -10.49 8.78
C PHE A 504 13.46 -10.04 7.50
N ARG A 505 14.70 -10.49 7.33
CA ARG A 505 15.51 -10.31 6.13
C ARG A 505 15.98 -11.64 5.61
N ARG A 506 15.80 -11.86 4.31
CA ARG A 506 16.31 -13.02 3.61
C ARG A 506 17.46 -12.60 2.72
N TYR A 507 18.55 -13.35 2.79
CA TYR A 507 19.79 -13.03 2.08
C TYR A 507 20.48 -14.31 1.59
N HIS A 508 21.32 -14.17 0.57
CA HIS A 508 22.04 -15.29 -0.03
C HIS A 508 23.53 -15.20 0.30
N LEU A 509 24.08 -16.25 0.91
CA LEU A 509 25.49 -16.34 1.29
C LEU A 509 26.00 -17.76 1.01
N GLN A 510 27.11 -17.86 0.27
CA GLN A 510 27.78 -19.12 -0.06
C GLN A 510 26.86 -20.18 -0.73
N GLY A 511 25.98 -19.74 -1.64
CA GLY A 511 25.10 -20.66 -2.37
C GLY A 511 23.84 -21.10 -1.60
N ALA A 512 23.64 -20.60 -0.38
CA ALA A 512 22.47 -20.90 0.44
C ALA A 512 21.70 -19.63 0.81
N TRP A 513 20.38 -19.79 1.00
CA TRP A 513 19.52 -18.76 1.55
C TRP A 513 19.54 -18.82 3.07
N HIS A 514 19.74 -17.66 3.69
CA HIS A 514 19.76 -17.47 5.13
C HIS A 514 18.72 -16.43 5.53
N ASN A 515 18.36 -16.45 6.81
CA ASN A 515 17.36 -15.55 7.37
C ASN A 515 17.96 -14.83 8.58
N LEU A 516 17.68 -13.53 8.68
CA LEU A 516 17.91 -12.72 9.86
C LEU A 516 16.56 -12.24 10.38
N MET A 517 16.30 -12.40 11.67
CA MET A 517 15.02 -12.01 12.28
C MET A 517 15.28 -11.31 13.62
N PRO A 518 15.56 -9.99 13.59
CA PRO A 518 15.55 -9.15 14.78
C PRO A 518 14.18 -9.18 15.45
N ASP A 519 14.10 -8.85 16.74
CA ASP A 519 12.78 -8.69 17.38
C ASP A 519 12.11 -7.38 16.98
N ALA A 520 12.92 -6.35 16.73
CA ALA A 520 12.49 -5.13 16.05
C ALA A 520 13.63 -4.50 15.25
N LEU A 521 13.27 -3.65 14.30
CA LEU A 521 14.17 -2.76 13.55
C LEU A 521 13.54 -1.36 13.55
N PHE A 522 14.33 -0.32 13.77
CA PHE A 522 13.82 1.05 13.77
C PHE A 522 14.88 2.07 13.36
N ALA A 523 14.41 3.23 12.89
CA ALA A 523 15.24 4.40 12.64
C ALA A 523 14.93 5.52 13.63
N TYR A 524 16.01 6.15 14.10
CA TYR A 524 16.01 7.22 15.07
C TYR A 524 16.71 8.45 14.50
N GLN A 525 16.12 9.64 14.71
CA GLN A 525 16.71 10.91 14.30
C GLN A 525 17.21 11.68 15.51
N ALA A 526 18.53 11.85 15.61
CA ALA A 526 19.20 12.75 16.56
C ALA A 526 19.75 13.96 15.81
N LYS A 527 19.15 15.14 16.01
CA LYS A 527 19.53 16.37 15.28
C LYS A 527 19.47 16.10 13.76
N GLU A 528 20.59 16.19 13.04
CA GLU A 528 20.70 15.91 11.61
C GLU A 528 21.09 14.45 11.30
N ALA A 529 21.54 13.68 12.29
CA ALA A 529 21.95 12.30 12.10
C ALA A 529 20.78 11.32 12.23
N GLN A 530 20.62 10.47 11.22
CA GLN A 530 19.76 9.28 11.28
C GLN A 530 20.60 8.06 11.69
N THR A 531 20.11 7.31 12.67
CA THR A 531 20.71 6.04 13.08
C THR A 531 19.66 4.95 13.06
N GLU A 532 20.03 3.78 12.55
CA GLU A 532 19.17 2.59 12.55
C GLU A 532 19.69 1.56 13.54
N ALA A 533 18.76 0.82 14.14
CA ALA A 533 19.07 -0.18 15.14
C ALA A 533 18.14 -1.40 15.05
N TRP A 534 18.76 -2.58 15.13
CA TRP A 534 18.11 -3.83 15.48
C TRP A 534 17.96 -3.94 16.98
N LEU A 535 16.83 -4.46 17.43
CA LEU A 535 16.54 -4.78 18.82
C LEU A 535 16.44 -6.29 19.01
N GLU A 536 17.08 -6.74 20.07
CA GLU A 536 16.99 -8.08 20.64
C GLU A 536 16.49 -7.95 22.07
N TRP A 537 15.34 -8.53 22.36
CA TRP A 537 14.74 -8.50 23.69
C TRP A 537 14.79 -9.90 24.31
N ASP A 538 15.62 -10.11 25.31
CA ASP A 538 15.69 -11.39 26.00
C ASP A 538 14.89 -11.34 27.30
N THR A 539 13.90 -12.23 27.45
CA THR A 539 13.18 -12.42 28.72
C THR A 539 13.88 -13.38 29.67
N GLY A 540 15.02 -13.97 29.25
CA GLY A 540 15.75 -14.98 30.01
C GLY A 540 15.24 -16.41 29.79
N SER A 541 14.13 -16.57 29.06
CA SER A 541 13.54 -17.87 28.72
C SER A 541 14.34 -18.62 27.64
N MET A 542 15.09 -17.92 26.80
CA MET A 542 15.86 -18.52 25.73
C MET A 542 17.18 -19.13 26.25
N HIS A 543 17.49 -20.36 25.89
CA HIS A 543 18.81 -20.94 26.20
C HIS A 543 19.93 -20.23 25.41
N LEU A 544 21.18 -20.33 25.90
CA LEU A 544 22.33 -19.69 25.24
C LEU A 544 22.57 -20.24 23.83
N LYS A 545 22.34 -21.53 23.59
CA LYS A 545 22.57 -22.16 22.28
C LYS A 545 21.72 -21.55 21.15
N PRO A 546 20.38 -21.42 21.27
CA PRO A 546 19.59 -20.66 20.29
C PRO A 546 20.08 -19.22 20.08
N MET A 547 20.51 -18.53 21.15
CA MET A 547 21.04 -17.18 21.03
C MET A 547 22.37 -17.13 20.28
N THR A 548 23.23 -18.14 20.48
CA THR A 548 24.45 -18.34 19.69
C THR A 548 24.14 -18.43 18.19
N VAL A 549 23.12 -19.20 17.82
CA VAL A 549 22.66 -19.30 16.41
C VAL A 549 22.15 -17.95 15.91
N LYS A 550 21.43 -17.18 16.74
CA LYS A 550 20.96 -15.84 16.38
C LYS A 550 22.13 -14.88 16.12
N PHE A 551 23.15 -14.86 16.99
CA PHE A 551 24.36 -14.06 16.78
C PHE A 551 25.17 -14.51 15.56
N GLU A 552 25.21 -15.80 15.27
CA GLU A 552 25.84 -16.30 14.05
C GLU A 552 25.11 -15.78 12.80
N ALA A 553 23.76 -15.75 12.81
CA ALA A 553 22.99 -15.18 11.70
C ALA A 553 23.28 -13.68 11.50
N TYR A 554 23.42 -12.89 12.56
CA TYR A 554 23.89 -11.50 12.46
C TYR A 554 25.30 -11.41 11.86
N ALA A 555 26.22 -12.27 12.33
CA ALA A 555 27.59 -12.29 11.83
C ALA A 555 27.64 -12.62 10.33
N GLN A 556 26.88 -13.62 9.90
CA GLN A 556 26.76 -14.02 8.50
C GLN A 556 26.15 -12.91 7.64
N TYR A 557 25.08 -12.25 8.11
CA TYR A 557 24.46 -11.13 7.40
C TYR A 557 25.44 -9.96 7.20
N VAL A 558 26.15 -9.56 8.25
CA VAL A 558 27.16 -8.48 8.17
C VAL A 558 28.32 -8.87 7.25
N ARG A 559 28.82 -10.11 7.34
CA ARG A 559 29.89 -10.62 6.46
C ARG A 559 29.46 -10.67 4.99
N SER A 560 28.20 -11.01 4.72
CA SER A 560 27.65 -11.04 3.36
C SER A 560 27.57 -9.66 2.70
N GLN A 561 27.67 -8.58 3.48
CA GLN A 561 27.46 -7.19 3.06
C GLN A 561 26.06 -6.92 2.47
N HIS A 562 25.09 -7.84 2.66
CA HIS A 562 23.73 -7.70 2.11
C HIS A 562 23.03 -6.45 2.65
N TYR A 563 23.33 -6.05 3.89
CA TYR A 563 22.83 -4.81 4.49
C TYR A 563 23.04 -3.58 3.61
N ARG A 564 24.07 -3.55 2.73
CA ARG A 564 24.35 -2.39 1.85
C ARG A 564 23.27 -2.14 0.81
N GLN A 565 22.40 -3.11 0.56
CA GLN A 565 21.25 -2.95 -0.34
C GLN A 565 20.13 -2.14 0.32
N GLU A 566 20.10 -2.14 1.66
CA GLU A 566 19.01 -1.56 2.45
C GLU A 566 19.47 -0.37 3.30
N HIS A 567 20.75 -0.36 3.70
CA HIS A 567 21.30 0.52 4.71
C HIS A 567 22.67 1.06 4.28
N ILE A 568 22.96 2.30 4.67
CA ILE A 568 24.28 2.91 4.43
C ILE A 568 25.38 2.18 5.23
N ALA A 569 25.05 1.77 6.46
CA ALA A 569 25.90 1.01 7.36
C ALA A 569 25.07 -0.08 8.07
N PRO A 570 25.68 -1.13 8.64
CA PRO A 570 24.92 -2.11 9.42
C PRO A 570 24.18 -1.39 10.56
N PRO A 571 22.86 -1.63 10.73
CA PRO A 571 22.14 -1.14 11.90
C PRO A 571 22.83 -1.56 13.20
N LYS A 572 22.81 -0.68 14.21
CA LYS A 572 23.36 -0.99 15.54
C LYS A 572 22.56 -2.15 16.15
N LEU A 573 23.21 -3.07 16.86
CA LEU A 573 22.52 -4.16 17.56
C LEU A 573 22.35 -3.82 19.04
N LEU A 574 21.11 -3.60 19.47
CA LEU A 574 20.75 -3.33 20.86
C LEU A 574 20.19 -4.60 21.50
N ILE A 575 20.77 -5.04 22.60
CA ILE A 575 20.36 -6.24 23.33
C ILE A 575 19.90 -5.85 24.73
N VAL A 576 18.63 -6.11 25.04
CA VAL A 576 18.06 -5.92 26.38
C VAL A 576 17.91 -7.28 27.05
N THR A 577 18.35 -7.38 28.30
CA THR A 577 18.35 -8.63 29.07
C THR A 577 17.63 -8.43 30.41
N PRO A 578 17.11 -9.49 31.06
CA PRO A 578 16.29 -9.30 32.26
C PRO A 578 17.13 -8.84 33.47
N HIS A 579 18.39 -9.27 33.55
CA HIS A 579 19.28 -8.95 34.67
C HIS A 579 20.76 -9.07 34.30
N HIS A 580 21.63 -8.53 35.16
CA HIS A 580 23.06 -8.41 34.91
C HIS A 580 23.78 -9.74 34.63
N GLY A 581 23.48 -10.80 35.38
CA GLY A 581 24.10 -12.12 35.15
C GLY A 581 23.81 -12.69 33.75
N ARG A 582 22.61 -12.41 33.21
CA ARG A 582 22.23 -12.80 31.85
C ARG A 582 22.91 -11.91 30.81
N GLU A 583 22.98 -10.59 31.06
CA GLU A 583 23.78 -9.64 30.26
C GLU A 583 25.22 -10.14 30.07
N GLN A 584 25.91 -10.49 31.16
CA GLN A 584 27.28 -11.00 31.12
C GLN A 584 27.40 -12.30 30.33
N SER A 585 26.47 -13.24 30.54
CA SER A 585 26.46 -14.53 29.84
C SER A 585 26.30 -14.34 28.33
N LEU A 586 25.40 -13.45 27.91
CA LEU A 586 25.21 -13.13 26.49
C LEU A 586 26.41 -12.40 25.90
N ARG A 587 27.03 -11.47 26.62
CA ARG A 587 28.27 -10.81 26.17
C ARG A 587 29.39 -11.82 25.91
N ARG A 588 29.62 -12.78 26.82
CA ARG A 588 30.64 -13.83 26.63
C ARG A 588 30.43 -14.63 25.34
N VAL A 589 29.18 -14.87 24.95
CA VAL A 589 28.83 -15.58 23.70
C VAL A 589 28.92 -14.66 22.49
N ALA A 590 28.45 -13.41 22.60
CA ALA A 590 28.42 -12.45 21.51
C ALA A 590 29.81 -11.93 21.12
N THR A 591 30.71 -11.67 22.09
CA THR A 591 32.05 -11.11 21.86
C THR A 591 32.86 -11.87 20.81
N PRO A 592 33.07 -13.21 20.91
CA PRO A 592 33.85 -13.93 19.89
C PRO A 592 33.20 -13.94 18.50
N MET A 593 31.87 -13.77 18.41
CA MET A 593 31.14 -13.85 17.13
C MET A 593 31.04 -12.49 16.42
N LEU A 594 30.73 -11.45 17.19
CA LEU A 594 30.38 -10.13 16.68
C LEU A 594 31.47 -9.08 16.95
N GLY A 595 32.35 -9.31 17.93
CA GLY A 595 33.35 -8.33 18.37
C GLY A 595 34.39 -7.96 17.30
N ALA A 596 34.66 -8.85 16.34
CA ALA A 596 35.58 -8.59 15.23
C ALA A 596 34.90 -7.98 13.98
N LEU A 597 33.58 -7.77 14.02
CA LEU A 597 32.82 -7.25 12.88
C LEU A 597 32.65 -5.73 12.98
N SER A 598 32.28 -5.11 11.87
CA SER A 598 31.88 -3.69 11.82
C SER A 598 30.50 -3.41 12.45
N LEU A 599 29.93 -4.38 13.16
CA LEU A 599 28.63 -4.26 13.80
C LEU A 599 28.81 -3.69 15.21
N ARG A 600 28.24 -2.51 15.47
CA ARG A 600 28.23 -1.93 16.82
C ARG A 600 27.17 -2.62 17.67
N VAL A 601 27.59 -3.35 18.69
CA VAL A 601 26.72 -4.11 19.59
C VAL A 601 26.72 -3.46 20.97
N TRP A 602 25.51 -3.24 21.50
CA TRP A 602 25.26 -2.61 22.80
C TRP A 602 24.36 -3.49 23.64
N THR A 603 24.70 -3.66 24.92
CA THR A 603 23.90 -4.45 25.86
C THR A 603 23.39 -3.59 27.01
N THR A 604 22.21 -3.90 27.51
CA THR A 604 21.67 -3.32 28.76
C THR A 604 20.78 -4.33 29.49
N THR A 605 20.24 -3.90 30.63
CA THR A 605 19.26 -4.68 31.41
C THR A 605 17.92 -3.96 31.50
N GLU A 606 16.83 -4.73 31.61
CA GLU A 606 15.48 -4.21 31.78
C GLU A 606 15.36 -3.26 32.99
N PRO A 607 15.93 -3.55 34.19
CA PRO A 607 15.87 -2.62 35.32
C PRO A 607 16.51 -1.25 35.02
N LEU A 608 17.64 -1.23 34.30
CA LEU A 608 18.28 0.04 33.93
C LEU A 608 17.48 0.81 32.90
N LEU A 609 16.89 0.08 31.93
CA LEU A 609 15.97 0.63 30.96
C LEU A 609 14.75 1.26 31.63
N GLN A 610 14.17 0.62 32.65
CA GLN A 610 13.01 1.16 33.37
C GLN A 610 13.33 2.45 34.13
N VAL A 611 14.54 2.56 34.70
CA VAL A 611 14.95 3.73 35.50
C VAL A 611 15.40 4.90 34.63
N GLN A 612 16.23 4.66 33.62
CA GLN A 612 16.86 5.72 32.84
C GLN A 612 16.32 5.85 31.40
N GLY A 613 15.60 4.83 30.93
CA GLY A 613 15.06 4.75 29.58
C GLY A 613 16.09 4.43 28.49
N PRO A 614 15.62 4.11 27.27
CA PRO A 614 16.44 3.64 26.16
C PRO A 614 17.47 4.64 25.65
N LEU A 615 17.28 5.94 25.90
CA LEU A 615 18.23 6.99 25.51
C LEU A 615 19.20 7.36 26.63
N GLY A 616 19.13 6.73 27.80
CA GLY A 616 20.06 6.99 28.90
C GLY A 616 21.43 6.37 28.68
N SER A 617 22.40 6.77 29.50
CA SER A 617 23.76 6.19 29.55
C SER A 617 23.76 4.83 30.24
N ILE A 618 22.96 3.89 29.71
CA ILE A 618 22.78 2.55 30.24
C ILE A 618 23.41 1.47 29.35
N TRP A 619 23.99 1.82 28.22
CA TRP A 619 24.43 0.84 27.24
C TRP A 619 25.91 0.50 27.41
N LYS A 620 26.22 -0.80 27.46
CA LYS A 620 27.59 -1.30 27.50
C LYS A 620 28.00 -1.75 26.10
N PRO A 621 29.03 -1.15 25.48
CA PRO A 621 29.51 -1.60 24.17
C PRO A 621 30.16 -2.99 24.30
N LEU A 622 30.06 -3.83 23.27
CA LEU A 622 30.68 -5.16 23.28
C LEU A 622 32.21 -5.09 23.08
N GLN A 623 32.71 -4.05 22.42
CA GLN A 623 34.10 -3.89 21.96
C GLN A 623 35.02 -3.09 22.90
N SER A 624 34.63 -2.80 24.15
CA SER A 624 35.55 -2.10 25.05
C SER A 624 36.79 -2.98 25.30
N SER A 625 37.93 -2.55 24.76
CA SER A 625 39.25 -3.13 24.99
C SER A 625 39.49 -3.36 26.48
N ARG A 626 40.37 -4.31 26.79
CA ARG A 626 40.77 -4.76 28.15
C ARG A 626 41.00 -3.65 29.20
N GLU A 627 41.14 -2.41 28.80
CA GLU A 627 41.38 -1.24 29.66
C GLU A 627 40.12 -0.75 30.42
N MET A 628 38.91 -1.20 30.07
CA MET A 628 37.66 -0.78 30.76
C MET A 628 37.09 -1.79 31.78
N GLU A 629 37.80 -2.90 32.04
CA GLU A 629 37.28 -3.97 32.93
C GLU A 629 37.09 -3.54 34.40
N GLU A 630 37.70 -2.43 34.85
CA GLU A 630 37.56 -1.95 36.24
C GLU A 630 36.46 -0.90 36.44
N GLY A 631 35.92 -0.30 35.38
CA GLY A 631 34.91 0.78 35.49
C GLY A 631 33.59 0.53 34.74
N GLY A 632 33.57 -0.38 33.76
CA GLY A 632 32.36 -0.76 33.03
C GLY A 632 31.50 0.42 32.56
N ALA A 633 32.14 1.46 32.02
CA ALA A 633 31.46 2.71 31.65
C ALA A 633 30.28 2.41 30.70
N ARG A 634 29.10 2.85 31.10
CA ARG A 634 27.90 2.82 30.27
C ARG A 634 27.80 4.16 29.53
N SER A 635 27.39 4.12 28.27
CA SER A 635 27.23 5.31 27.43
C SER A 635 25.87 5.31 26.73
N MET A 636 25.59 6.39 25.98
CA MET A 636 24.44 6.44 25.10
C MET A 636 24.80 5.77 23.76
N TRP A 637 23.91 4.92 23.24
CA TRP A 637 24.14 4.24 21.96
C TRP A 637 24.08 5.18 20.73
N ILE A 638 23.76 6.46 20.93
CA ILE A 638 23.49 7.46 19.87
C ILE A 638 24.68 8.44 19.67
N GLU A 639 25.60 8.59 20.62
CA GLU A 639 26.58 9.70 20.64
C GLU A 639 27.77 9.60 19.67
N GLU A 640 27.83 8.59 18.81
CA GLU A 640 28.96 8.39 17.91
C GLU A 640 28.54 8.59 16.45
N GLY A 641 28.49 9.85 16.02
CA GLY A 641 28.26 10.29 14.65
C GLY A 641 29.31 11.30 14.21
#